data_AF-A0A3L8C2W9-F1
#
_entry.id   AF-A0A3L8C2W9-F1
#
_cell.length_a   1.000
_cell.length_b   1.000
_cell.length_c   1.000
_cell.angle_alpha   90.00
_cell.angle_beta   90.00
_cell.angle_gamma   90.00
#
_symmetry.space_group_name_H-M   'P 1'
#
loop_
_entity.id
_entity.type
_entity.pdbx_description
1 polymer ?
#
loop_
_entity_poly.entity_id
_entity_poly.type
_entity_poly.pdbx_seq_one_letter_code
_entity_poly.pdbx_strand_id
1 'polypeptide(L)'
;MRAPKGFQLTARGVCIGFFSVILAACASSPSQVPTGAATETKNADDLLIIDCLLPGQVKKLGSQTTFLTARRPIKTTATDCEIRGGEYVAFDRADYATALKIWLPVAQSGDAEAQTYVGEIYEKGLGLKPDYQAASIWYGKAAQQNFSRALINLGNLYEKGLGVAQDKAMALNLYRQAAGLKSDDLLYASTVEVRAVDQKELIRLKDEVAFKSQQLQAAEGKLANLQQELGQRKQALAAAEKNQKSAELALFAQESKAIHEQSQALIKQLRSELESAKQEVTSQQQQLAQANQQLQQINSEVSTTNNSILQSETLIASADSMPVIEIIDPPMTLMRGLPTIPVKASIKEKEIVGKIKAPQGLKSFKVNGKEQTIDEYNLFWVNVPIDGSRKTIKLEAIDAQNNKVAFNFSVVPDQKSTAVASSSGEAAEPTPLAVKSGINLGSYHALVIGNNEYRNYPALKTAVNDATETAELLQQKFGFKTTVLKNATRYEILAALNELRETLTEQDNLLIYYAGHGELDDKTEKGFWLPVDAEQGNPRNWISNAAISDILNTLKAKHVMVVADSCYAGTLSVAAMPRVDESMPEDLQKEWIMAMSQARARTVLTSGGIAPVLDGGGDGHSVFSRAFIETLRSSNGIIEGHSIYREVLSRVQSKAQALNVLQVPEYAPARYAGHEAGEFFFSSGTTI
;
A
#
# COMPACT_ATOMS: atom_id res chain seq x y z
N MET A 1 45.56 15.00 45.29
CA MET A 1 46.84 14.92 46.03
C MET A 1 47.20 13.46 46.23
N ARG A 2 48.42 13.10 45.83
CA ARG A 2 49.27 11.94 46.19
C ARG A 2 48.63 10.72 46.88
N ALA A 3 48.85 9.55 46.25
CA ALA A 3 48.96 8.25 46.93
C ALA A 3 50.14 8.21 47.93
N PRO A 4 50.13 7.25 48.86
CA PRO A 4 51.26 6.32 49.02
C PRO A 4 50.77 4.87 49.23
N LYS A 5 51.33 3.86 48.55
CA LYS A 5 52.58 3.10 48.81
C LYS A 5 52.60 2.28 50.12
N GLY A 6 52.51 0.95 49.95
CA GLY A 6 53.49 -0.02 50.44
C GLY A 6 53.29 -0.64 51.83
N PHE A 7 53.19 -1.98 51.89
CA PHE A 7 53.75 -2.75 53.01
C PHE A 7 54.17 -4.16 52.58
N GLN A 8 55.23 -4.65 53.22
CA GLN A 8 56.09 -5.77 52.87
C GLN A 8 55.79 -7.08 53.62
N LEU A 9 56.26 -8.19 53.03
CA LEU A 9 56.89 -9.43 53.55
C LEU A 9 56.39 -10.10 54.85
N THR A 10 56.28 -11.44 54.79
CA THR A 10 57.23 -12.35 55.47
C THR A 10 57.12 -13.79 54.98
N ALA A 11 58.27 -14.46 54.89
CA ALA A 11 58.52 -15.81 54.41
C ALA A 11 58.63 -16.82 55.57
N ARG A 12 58.53 -18.14 55.28
CA ARG A 12 59.33 -19.20 55.94
C ARG A 12 59.14 -20.61 55.31
N GLY A 13 60.27 -21.34 55.21
CA GLY A 13 60.36 -22.82 55.08
C GLY A 13 60.95 -23.30 53.74
N VAL A 14 62.26 -23.23 53.49
CA VAL A 14 63.38 -24.15 53.88
C VAL A 14 63.38 -25.51 53.17
N CYS A 15 64.48 -25.70 52.43
CA CYS A 15 64.93 -26.82 51.60
C CYS A 15 65.20 -28.14 52.34
N ILE A 16 65.27 -29.25 51.58
CA ILE A 16 66.44 -30.18 51.49
C ILE A 16 66.35 -30.89 50.13
N GLY A 17 67.46 -30.92 49.40
CA GLY A 17 67.58 -31.54 48.09
C GLY A 17 68.12 -32.97 48.14
N PHE A 18 67.94 -33.69 47.03
CA PHE A 18 68.83 -34.79 46.64
C PHE A 18 69.01 -34.76 45.12
N PHE A 19 70.28 -34.76 44.72
CA PHE A 19 70.79 -34.73 43.36
C PHE A 19 70.99 -36.18 42.90
N SER A 20 70.48 -36.56 41.73
CA SER A 20 70.99 -37.70 40.96
C SER A 20 70.71 -37.51 39.47
N VAL A 21 71.78 -37.65 38.71
CA VAL A 21 71.95 -37.38 37.29
C VAL A 21 71.56 -38.62 36.48
N ILE A 22 70.68 -38.48 35.48
CA ILE A 22 70.69 -39.33 34.27
C ILE A 22 70.41 -38.47 33.04
N LEU A 23 71.23 -38.68 32.01
CA LEU A 23 71.27 -37.99 30.72
C LEU A 23 70.03 -38.22 29.83
N ALA A 24 69.63 -37.12 29.19
CA ALA A 24 69.14 -36.94 27.82
C ALA A 24 68.46 -38.13 27.09
N ALA A 25 67.15 -38.00 26.91
CA ALA A 25 66.47 -38.37 25.67
C ALA A 25 65.57 -37.19 25.24
N CYS A 26 65.79 -36.69 24.03
CA CYS A 26 65.00 -35.63 23.43
C CYS A 26 63.55 -36.07 23.23
N ALA A 27 62.62 -35.47 23.96
CA ALA A 27 61.22 -35.40 23.56
C ALA A 27 60.89 -33.91 23.40
N SER A 28 61.03 -33.42 22.17
CA SER A 28 60.48 -32.13 21.76
C SER A 28 58.97 -32.20 21.97
N SER A 29 58.49 -31.58 23.05
CA SER A 29 57.07 -31.25 23.18
C SER A 29 56.74 -30.30 22.02
N PRO A 30 55.77 -30.61 21.14
CA PRO A 30 55.38 -29.65 20.13
C PRO A 30 54.79 -28.46 20.88
N SER A 31 55.50 -27.34 20.80
CA SER A 31 54.99 -26.01 21.10
C SER A 31 53.60 -25.93 20.48
N GLN A 32 52.57 -25.79 21.31
CA GLN A 32 51.26 -25.39 20.84
C GLN A 32 51.43 -24.01 20.22
N VAL A 33 51.61 -24.01 18.90
CA VAL A 33 51.26 -22.90 18.03
C VAL A 33 49.83 -22.52 18.41
N PRO A 34 49.49 -21.24 18.59
CA PRO A 34 48.10 -20.84 18.74
C PRO A 34 47.40 -21.12 17.40
N THR A 35 46.90 -22.34 17.24
CA THR A 35 46.11 -22.76 16.10
C THR A 35 44.69 -22.29 16.35
N GLY A 36 44.23 -21.39 15.49
CA GLY A 36 42.83 -21.02 15.38
C GLY A 36 42.54 -19.67 16.03
N ALA A 37 42.74 -18.59 15.26
CA ALA A 37 41.67 -17.62 15.18
C ALA A 37 40.40 -18.42 14.90
N ALA A 38 39.43 -18.36 15.81
CA ALA A 38 38.11 -18.93 15.58
C ALA A 38 37.68 -18.42 14.20
N THR A 39 37.59 -19.33 13.24
CA THR A 39 36.91 -19.05 11.99
C THR A 39 35.47 -18.87 12.45
N GLU A 40 35.05 -17.62 12.69
CA GLU A 40 33.65 -17.30 12.88
C GLU A 40 32.92 -17.95 11.70
N THR A 41 32.19 -19.03 11.97
CA THR A 41 31.28 -19.62 11.00
C THR A 41 30.23 -18.56 10.75
N LYS A 42 30.47 -17.76 9.70
CA LYS A 42 29.62 -16.68 9.24
C LYS A 42 28.21 -17.25 9.03
N ASN A 43 27.28 -16.90 9.91
CA ASN A 43 25.93 -17.45 9.90
C ASN A 43 25.01 -16.52 9.11
N ALA A 44 24.32 -17.06 8.11
CA ALA A 44 23.36 -16.32 7.29
C ALA A 44 22.22 -15.70 8.13
N ASP A 45 21.86 -16.33 9.26
CA ASP A 45 20.82 -15.83 10.15
C ASP A 45 21.23 -14.53 10.85
N ASP A 46 22.52 -14.24 10.98
CA ASP A 46 23.03 -13.01 11.59
C ASP A 46 22.72 -11.78 10.72
N LEU A 47 22.52 -12.00 9.41
CA LEU A 47 22.29 -10.98 8.38
C LEU A 47 20.79 -10.71 8.12
N LEU A 48 19.87 -11.43 8.77
CA LEU A 48 18.44 -11.21 8.60
C LEU A 48 17.99 -9.94 9.34
N ILE A 49 17.06 -9.20 8.73
CA ILE A 49 16.39 -8.07 9.36
C ILE A 49 15.42 -8.58 10.44
N ILE A 50 15.52 -8.00 11.63
CA ILE A 50 14.67 -8.29 12.80
C ILE A 50 14.10 -7.01 13.41
N ASP A 51 13.01 -7.16 14.16
CA ASP A 51 12.46 -6.10 15.00
C ASP A 51 13.26 -6.02 16.31
N CYS A 52 14.16 -5.03 16.40
CA CYS A 52 15.07 -4.83 17.51
C CYS A 52 14.54 -3.76 18.46
N LEU A 53 14.41 -4.08 19.75
CA LEU A 53 14.06 -3.10 20.79
C LEU A 53 15.32 -2.65 21.54
N LEU A 54 15.85 -1.50 21.13
CA LEU A 54 17.04 -0.93 21.74
C LEU A 54 16.77 -0.42 23.17
N PRO A 55 17.77 -0.54 24.07
CA PRO A 55 17.67 0.02 25.41
C PRO A 55 17.60 1.55 25.36
N GLY A 56 17.03 2.13 26.41
CA GLY A 56 17.07 3.58 26.62
C GLY A 56 18.52 4.07 26.72
N GLN A 57 18.82 5.20 26.11
CA GLN A 57 20.14 5.83 26.21
C GLN A 57 20.18 6.77 27.39
N VAL A 58 21.26 6.71 28.15
CA VAL A 58 21.55 7.67 29.21
C VAL A 58 22.06 8.95 28.56
N LYS A 59 21.22 9.99 28.51
CA LYS A 59 21.58 11.30 27.96
C LYS A 59 21.92 12.27 29.08
N LYS A 60 23.00 13.01 28.89
CA LYS A 60 23.45 14.06 29.82
C LYS A 60 23.08 15.43 29.27
N LEU A 61 22.31 16.20 30.03
CA LEU A 61 21.97 17.58 29.74
C LEU A 61 22.80 18.51 30.64
N GLY A 62 23.74 19.22 30.03
CA GLY A 62 24.70 20.05 30.76
C GLY A 62 25.63 19.22 31.65
N SER A 63 26.14 19.82 32.73
CA SER A 63 27.09 19.15 33.63
C SER A 63 26.43 18.29 34.71
N GLN A 64 25.14 18.52 35.04
CA GLN A 64 24.51 17.98 36.25
C GLN A 64 23.29 17.08 36.02
N THR A 65 22.61 17.15 34.88
CA THR A 65 21.38 16.37 34.67
C THR A 65 21.66 15.18 33.77
N THR A 66 21.27 14.00 34.20
CA THR A 66 21.31 12.78 33.40
C THR A 66 19.92 12.16 33.40
N PHE A 67 19.41 11.76 32.23
CA PHE A 67 18.10 11.14 32.09
C PHE A 67 18.19 9.95 31.13
N LEU A 68 17.33 8.96 31.35
CA LEU A 68 17.22 7.79 30.48
C LEU A 68 16.15 8.08 29.41
N THR A 69 16.49 7.91 28.12
CA THR A 69 15.48 7.97 27.06
C THR A 69 14.60 6.74 27.08
N ALA A 70 13.42 6.82 26.46
CA ALA A 70 12.61 5.64 26.21
C ALA A 70 13.37 4.62 25.35
N ARG A 71 13.00 3.34 25.50
CA ARG A 71 13.43 2.27 24.58
C ARG A 71 12.90 2.59 23.18
N ARG A 72 13.66 2.21 22.15
CA ARG A 72 13.33 2.53 20.76
C ARG A 72 13.31 1.26 19.92
N PRO A 73 12.18 0.92 19.27
CA PRO A 73 12.14 -0.13 18.28
C PRO A 73 12.78 0.37 16.97
N ILE A 74 13.55 -0.50 16.32
CA ILE A 74 14.11 -0.30 14.99
C ILE A 74 14.10 -1.62 14.21
N LYS A 75 14.16 -1.54 12.89
CA LYS A 75 14.49 -2.69 12.04
C LYS A 75 15.98 -2.69 11.72
N THR A 76 16.68 -3.75 12.06
CA THR A 76 18.12 -3.89 11.76
C THR A 76 18.51 -5.37 11.71
N THR A 77 19.77 -5.67 11.38
CA THR A 77 20.27 -7.05 11.40
C THR A 77 20.38 -7.58 12.81
N ALA A 78 20.31 -8.90 12.98
CA ALA A 78 20.51 -9.52 14.29
C ALA A 78 21.85 -9.10 14.92
N THR A 79 22.94 -9.10 14.15
CA THR A 79 24.26 -8.64 14.62
C THR A 79 24.26 -7.18 15.08
N ASP A 80 23.68 -6.26 14.30
CA ASP A 80 23.64 -4.84 14.70
C ASP A 80 22.82 -4.63 15.97
N CYS A 81 21.71 -5.37 16.11
CA CYS A 81 20.91 -5.35 17.32
C CYS A 81 21.73 -5.80 18.54
N GLU A 82 22.45 -6.92 18.43
CA GLU A 82 23.31 -7.45 19.49
C GLU A 82 24.43 -6.50 19.89
N ILE A 83 25.14 -5.95 18.89
CA ILE A 83 26.23 -4.96 19.11
C ILE A 83 25.70 -3.76 19.89
N ARG A 84 24.46 -3.36 19.63
CA ARG A 84 23.82 -2.19 20.27
C ARG A 84 23.09 -2.55 21.56
N GLY A 85 23.22 -3.79 22.04
CA GLY A 85 22.60 -4.28 23.27
C GLY A 85 21.06 -4.35 23.20
N GLY A 86 20.51 -4.50 22.00
CA GLY A 86 19.08 -4.59 21.75
C GLY A 86 18.49 -5.96 22.07
N GLU A 87 17.20 -5.98 22.32
CA GLU A 87 16.40 -7.19 22.53
C GLU A 87 15.66 -7.54 21.24
N TYR A 88 15.75 -8.80 20.80
CA TYR A 88 15.01 -9.29 19.64
C TYR A 88 14.64 -10.76 19.81
N VAL A 89 13.70 -11.24 19.01
CA VAL A 89 13.26 -12.63 19.01
C VAL A 89 14.24 -13.50 18.22
N ALA A 90 14.91 -14.43 18.88
CA ALA A 90 15.87 -15.32 18.23
C ALA A 90 15.23 -16.41 17.35
N PHE A 91 14.05 -16.92 17.73
CA PHE A 91 13.29 -17.99 17.06
C PHE A 91 11.88 -17.52 16.71
N ASP A 92 11.40 -17.78 15.49
CA ASP A 92 10.13 -17.26 14.96
C ASP A 92 10.13 -15.75 14.65
N ARG A 93 11.15 -15.32 13.91
CA ARG A 93 11.41 -13.91 13.55
C ARG A 93 10.33 -13.27 12.66
N ALA A 94 9.42 -14.08 12.11
CA ALA A 94 8.29 -13.64 11.30
C ALA A 94 6.99 -13.53 12.13
N ASP A 95 7.04 -13.73 13.45
CA ASP A 95 5.88 -13.61 14.32
C ASP A 95 5.46 -12.13 14.47
N TYR A 96 4.41 -11.78 13.74
CA TYR A 96 3.82 -10.45 13.81
C TYR A 96 3.19 -10.15 15.17
N ALA A 97 2.87 -11.14 16.02
CA ALA A 97 2.40 -10.89 17.38
C ALA A 97 3.50 -10.29 18.24
N THR A 98 4.72 -10.81 18.13
CA THR A 98 5.86 -10.22 18.83
C THR A 98 6.26 -8.87 18.25
N ALA A 99 6.21 -8.72 16.92
CA ALA A 99 6.38 -7.40 16.28
C ALA A 99 5.35 -6.39 16.80
N LEU A 100 4.07 -6.78 16.90
CA LEU A 100 3.01 -5.91 17.42
C LEU A 100 3.30 -5.45 18.85
N LYS A 101 3.76 -6.35 19.72
CA LYS A 101 4.12 -6.01 21.11
C LYS A 101 5.21 -4.95 21.18
N ILE A 102 6.17 -4.98 20.26
CA ILE A 102 7.29 -4.04 20.18
C ILE A 102 6.84 -2.68 19.64
N TRP A 103 6.03 -2.68 18.58
CA TRP A 103 5.70 -1.46 17.82
C TRP A 103 4.43 -0.73 18.28
N LEU A 104 3.47 -1.45 18.89
CA LEU A 104 2.20 -0.88 19.34
C LEU A 104 2.35 0.30 20.32
N PRO A 105 3.23 0.27 21.34
CA PRO A 105 3.40 1.41 22.25
C PRO A 105 3.90 2.67 21.53
N VAL A 106 4.76 2.51 20.51
CA VAL A 106 5.30 3.63 19.74
C VAL A 106 4.24 4.18 18.77
N ALA A 107 3.47 3.32 18.13
CA ALA A 107 2.33 3.73 17.32
C ALA A 107 1.28 4.50 18.13
N GLN A 108 1.02 4.06 19.37
CA GLN A 108 0.13 4.75 20.31
C GLN A 108 0.65 6.13 20.74
N SER A 109 1.96 6.34 20.73
CA SER A 109 2.58 7.63 21.03
C SER A 109 2.50 8.66 19.89
N GLY A 110 2.00 8.26 18.71
CA GLY A 110 1.73 9.16 17.59
C GLY A 110 2.68 9.01 16.40
N ASP A 111 3.73 8.19 16.49
CA ASP A 111 4.72 8.04 15.42
C ASP A 111 4.09 7.43 14.15
N ALA A 112 4.13 8.16 13.03
CA ALA A 112 3.46 7.77 11.78
C ALA A 112 4.04 6.50 11.14
N GLU A 113 5.37 6.30 11.25
CA GLU A 113 6.03 5.10 10.73
C GLU A 113 5.60 3.87 11.54
N ALA A 114 5.61 3.96 12.87
CA ALA A 114 5.14 2.91 13.75
C ALA A 114 3.64 2.64 13.57
N GLN A 115 2.81 3.67 13.40
CA GLN A 115 1.38 3.52 13.09
C GLN A 115 1.16 2.76 11.78
N THR A 116 1.92 3.11 10.74
CA THR A 116 1.87 2.40 9.45
C THR A 116 2.31 0.96 9.61
N TYR A 117 3.40 0.70 10.34
CA TYR A 117 3.88 -0.66 10.55
C TYR A 117 2.91 -1.52 11.36
N VAL A 118 2.26 -0.95 12.38
CA VAL A 118 1.18 -1.62 13.12
C VAL A 118 -0.02 -1.91 12.21
N GLY A 119 -0.38 -0.98 11.32
CA GLY A 119 -1.40 -1.24 10.30
C GLY A 119 -1.04 -2.42 9.38
N GLU A 120 0.22 -2.48 8.94
CA GLU A 120 0.73 -3.60 8.12
C GLU A 120 0.70 -4.92 8.87
N ILE A 121 1.02 -4.91 10.17
CA ILE A 121 0.91 -6.09 11.02
C ILE A 121 -0.53 -6.62 11.05
N TYR A 122 -1.53 -5.74 11.23
CA TYR A 122 -2.94 -6.15 11.20
C TYR A 122 -3.40 -6.61 9.81
N GLU A 123 -2.92 -5.97 8.75
CA GLU A 123 -3.23 -6.34 7.36
C GLU A 123 -2.61 -7.71 6.97
N LYS A 124 -1.42 -8.03 7.48
CA LYS A 124 -0.75 -9.33 7.26
C LYS A 124 -1.43 -10.48 8.01
N GLY A 125 -2.02 -10.17 9.15
CA GLY A 125 -2.55 -11.17 10.09
C GLY A 125 -1.44 -11.75 10.96
N LEU A 126 -1.71 -11.86 12.27
CA LEU A 126 -0.77 -12.23 13.34
C LEU A 126 -0.43 -13.73 13.37
N GLY A 127 -0.18 -14.36 12.22
CA GLY A 127 -0.21 -15.83 12.08
C GLY A 127 -1.65 -16.39 12.07
N LEU A 128 -2.64 -15.52 11.84
CA LEU A 128 -4.08 -15.79 11.72
C LEU A 128 -4.70 -14.93 10.60
N LYS A 129 -6.03 -14.94 10.44
CA LYS A 129 -6.75 -14.10 9.47
C LYS A 129 -6.44 -12.59 9.66
N PRO A 130 -6.18 -11.84 8.58
CA PRO A 130 -6.04 -10.38 8.61
C PRO A 130 -7.20 -9.65 9.29
N ASP A 131 -6.87 -8.56 9.99
CA ASP A 131 -7.85 -7.59 10.52
C ASP A 131 -7.71 -6.27 9.75
N TYR A 132 -8.38 -6.23 8.59
CA TYR A 132 -8.35 -5.05 7.72
C TYR A 132 -9.03 -3.82 8.35
N GLN A 133 -9.96 -4.02 9.29
CA GLN A 133 -10.63 -2.91 9.97
C GLN A 133 -9.67 -2.24 10.98
N ALA A 134 -8.91 -3.03 11.73
CA ALA A 134 -7.84 -2.49 12.56
C ALA A 134 -6.76 -1.82 11.70
N ALA A 135 -6.39 -2.44 10.57
CA ALA A 135 -5.40 -1.87 9.65
C ALA A 135 -5.84 -0.49 9.12
N SER A 136 -7.10 -0.33 8.68
CA SER A 136 -7.63 0.94 8.16
C SER A 136 -7.60 2.06 9.21
N ILE A 137 -7.85 1.75 10.47
CA ILE A 137 -7.76 2.71 11.59
C ILE A 137 -6.31 3.20 11.77
N TRP A 138 -5.34 2.27 11.78
CA TRP A 138 -3.93 2.61 11.96
C TRP A 138 -3.35 3.36 10.76
N TYR A 139 -3.67 2.93 9.54
CA TYR A 139 -3.32 3.67 8.34
C TYR A 139 -3.97 5.06 8.31
N GLY A 140 -5.23 5.18 8.72
CA GLY A 140 -5.92 6.48 8.83
C GLY A 140 -5.19 7.48 9.73
N LYS A 141 -4.67 7.02 10.88
CA LYS A 141 -3.88 7.87 11.80
C LYS A 141 -2.57 8.35 11.18
N ALA A 142 -1.84 7.48 10.48
CA ALA A 142 -0.60 7.86 9.82
C ALA A 142 -0.85 8.71 8.56
N ALA A 143 -1.94 8.42 7.83
CA ALA A 143 -2.39 9.18 6.66
C ALA A 143 -2.77 10.63 7.03
N GLN A 144 -3.38 10.87 8.19
CA GLN A 144 -3.64 12.23 8.70
C GLN A 144 -2.36 13.05 8.93
N GLN A 145 -1.22 12.38 9.09
CA GLN A 145 0.09 13.01 9.19
C GLN A 145 0.79 13.16 7.82
N ASN A 146 0.06 12.91 6.72
CA ASN A 146 0.54 12.88 5.33
C ASN A 146 1.66 11.87 5.09
N PHE A 147 1.68 10.76 5.82
CA PHE A 147 2.66 9.71 5.60
C PHE A 147 2.32 8.91 4.34
N SER A 148 3.09 9.09 3.26
CA SER A 148 2.78 8.58 1.92
C SER A 148 2.48 7.07 1.90
N ARG A 149 3.30 6.26 2.58
CA ARG A 149 3.07 4.80 2.67
C ARG A 149 1.72 4.45 3.30
N ALA A 150 1.29 5.18 4.32
CA ALA A 150 -0.02 4.97 4.94
C ALA A 150 -1.17 5.40 4.03
N LEU A 151 -1.01 6.51 3.29
CA LEU A 151 -1.99 6.98 2.31
C LEU A 151 -2.23 5.93 1.23
N ILE A 152 -1.17 5.30 0.71
CA ILE A 152 -1.28 4.22 -0.29
C ILE A 152 -1.90 2.96 0.30
N ASN A 153 -1.45 2.53 1.47
CA ASN A 153 -2.01 1.33 2.10
C ASN A 153 -3.51 1.53 2.40
N LEU A 154 -3.91 2.71 2.88
CA LEU A 154 -5.31 3.07 3.07
C LEU A 154 -6.07 3.14 1.75
N GLY A 155 -5.48 3.73 0.71
CA GLY A 155 -6.06 3.78 -0.64
C GLY A 155 -6.35 2.39 -1.19
N ASN A 156 -5.45 1.43 -0.98
CA ASN A 156 -5.63 0.04 -1.37
C ASN A 156 -6.80 -0.64 -0.63
N LEU A 157 -6.96 -0.38 0.67
CA LEU A 157 -8.10 -0.89 1.43
C LEU A 157 -9.43 -0.36 0.85
N TYR A 158 -9.50 0.93 0.50
CA TYR A 158 -10.67 1.51 -0.17
C TYR A 158 -10.87 1.00 -1.59
N GLU A 159 -9.81 0.81 -2.37
CA GLU A 159 -9.89 0.30 -3.74
C GLU A 159 -10.49 -1.11 -3.79
N LYS A 160 -10.18 -1.94 -2.79
CA LYS A 160 -10.65 -3.33 -2.69
C LYS A 160 -11.86 -3.56 -1.80
N GLY A 161 -12.22 -2.59 -0.97
CA GLY A 161 -13.24 -2.77 0.06
C GLY A 161 -12.80 -3.73 1.19
N LEU A 162 -11.53 -3.71 1.58
CA LEU A 162 -10.98 -4.56 2.64
C LEU A 162 -11.06 -3.81 3.98
N GLY A 163 -11.95 -4.25 4.88
CA GLY A 163 -12.12 -3.62 6.20
C GLY A 163 -12.73 -2.21 6.18
N VAL A 164 -13.01 -1.68 4.99
CA VAL A 164 -13.72 -0.44 4.69
C VAL A 164 -14.63 -0.69 3.47
N ALA A 165 -15.66 0.13 3.27
CA ALA A 165 -16.48 0.04 2.06
C ALA A 165 -15.62 0.39 0.82
N GLN A 166 -15.83 -0.33 -0.29
CA GLN A 166 -15.09 -0.06 -1.52
C GLN A 166 -15.41 1.35 -2.04
N ASP A 167 -14.39 2.18 -2.19
CA ASP A 167 -14.49 3.53 -2.73
C ASP A 167 -13.23 3.85 -3.56
N LYS A 168 -13.34 3.63 -4.87
CA LYS A 168 -12.25 3.89 -5.82
C LYS A 168 -11.91 5.37 -5.94
N ALA A 169 -12.85 6.28 -5.67
CA ALA A 169 -12.59 7.71 -5.73
C ALA A 169 -11.80 8.19 -4.50
N MET A 170 -12.14 7.67 -3.32
CA MET A 170 -11.34 7.88 -2.11
C MET A 170 -9.93 7.29 -2.27
N ALA A 171 -9.83 6.07 -2.79
CA ALA A 171 -8.54 5.44 -3.09
C ALA A 171 -7.68 6.31 -4.03
N LEU A 172 -8.28 6.80 -5.12
CA LEU A 172 -7.62 7.68 -6.08
C LEU A 172 -7.08 8.96 -5.44
N ASN A 173 -7.88 9.59 -4.57
CA ASN A 173 -7.47 10.81 -3.87
C ASN A 173 -6.31 10.53 -2.89
N LEU A 174 -6.37 9.41 -2.16
CA LEU A 174 -5.30 8.98 -1.27
C LEU A 174 -3.99 8.71 -2.03
N TYR A 175 -4.07 8.07 -3.21
CA TYR A 175 -2.90 7.88 -4.08
C TYR A 175 -2.33 9.20 -4.60
N ARG A 176 -3.18 10.16 -5.00
CA ARG A 176 -2.76 11.51 -5.40
C ARG A 176 -2.02 12.24 -4.28
N GLN A 177 -2.56 12.18 -3.07
CA GLN A 177 -1.95 12.80 -1.90
C GLN A 177 -0.60 12.17 -1.58
N ALA A 178 -0.49 10.84 -1.66
CA ALA A 178 0.77 10.13 -1.44
C ALA A 178 1.85 10.51 -2.45
N ALA A 179 1.45 10.80 -3.70
CA ALA A 179 2.31 11.26 -4.79
C ALA A 179 2.66 12.77 -4.74
N GLY A 180 2.10 13.53 -3.78
CA GLY A 180 2.34 14.97 -3.67
C GLY A 180 1.70 15.81 -4.78
N LEU A 181 0.78 15.23 -5.56
CA LEU A 181 0.07 15.92 -6.64
C LEU A 181 -1.03 16.80 -6.07
N LYS A 182 -1.05 18.08 -6.46
CA LYS A 182 -2.01 19.09 -5.95
C LYS A 182 -3.20 19.33 -6.87
N SER A 183 -3.17 18.85 -8.11
CA SER A 183 -4.22 19.04 -9.11
C SER A 183 -5.06 17.77 -9.33
N ASP A 184 -6.35 17.97 -9.61
CA ASP A 184 -7.30 16.89 -9.90
C ASP A 184 -7.25 16.40 -11.36
N ASP A 185 -6.40 17.02 -12.19
CA ASP A 185 -6.33 16.85 -13.65
C ASP A 185 -5.68 15.53 -14.09
N LEU A 186 -4.98 14.83 -13.20
CA LEU A 186 -4.36 13.54 -13.48
C LEU A 186 -5.35 12.41 -13.14
N LEU A 187 -6.10 11.96 -14.13
CA LEU A 187 -6.95 10.76 -14.05
C LEU A 187 -6.07 9.52 -14.12
N TYR A 188 -6.07 8.70 -13.06
CA TYR A 188 -5.36 7.43 -13.06
C TYR A 188 -6.18 6.41 -13.84
N ALA A 189 -5.55 5.80 -14.85
CA ALA A 189 -6.23 4.98 -15.85
C ALA A 189 -6.63 3.56 -15.37
N SER A 190 -6.47 3.22 -14.10
CA SER A 190 -6.89 1.90 -13.61
C SER A 190 -8.37 1.93 -13.22
N THR A 191 -9.19 1.41 -14.14
CA THR A 191 -10.61 1.05 -14.01
C THR A 191 -11.62 2.16 -14.35
N VAL A 192 -11.86 2.37 -15.64
CA VAL A 192 -13.22 2.68 -16.11
C VAL A 192 -14.03 1.37 -16.01
N GLU A 193 -14.38 0.96 -14.80
CA GLU A 193 -15.50 0.04 -14.61
C GLU A 193 -16.76 0.86 -14.83
N VAL A 194 -17.50 0.58 -15.91
CA VAL A 194 -18.85 1.12 -16.05
C VAL A 194 -19.76 0.39 -15.08
N ARG A 195 -19.79 0.88 -13.84
CA ARG A 195 -20.88 0.60 -12.91
C ARG A 195 -22.03 1.53 -13.29
N ALA A 196 -23.18 0.97 -13.61
CA ALA A 196 -24.38 1.72 -13.90
C ALA A 196 -25.04 2.28 -12.62
N VAL A 197 -24.29 2.75 -11.63
CA VAL A 197 -24.84 3.51 -10.48
C VAL A 197 -23.75 4.44 -9.93
N ASP A 198 -24.03 5.74 -9.85
CA ASP A 198 -23.20 6.74 -9.19
C ASP A 198 -23.03 6.41 -7.69
N GLN A 199 -21.99 5.64 -7.34
CA GLN A 199 -21.63 5.33 -5.95
C GLN A 199 -21.34 6.60 -5.12
N LYS A 200 -20.95 7.69 -5.79
CA LYS A 200 -20.79 9.02 -5.19
C LYS A 200 -22.10 9.56 -4.59
N GLU A 201 -23.23 9.28 -5.22
CA GLU A 201 -24.53 9.74 -4.74
C GLU A 201 -24.96 8.96 -3.49
N LEU A 202 -24.69 7.65 -3.43
CA LEU A 202 -24.98 6.84 -2.25
C LEU A 202 -24.17 7.29 -1.03
N ILE A 203 -22.88 7.56 -1.21
CA ILE A 203 -22.01 8.04 -0.13
C ILE A 203 -22.51 9.41 0.37
N ARG A 204 -22.83 10.33 -0.56
CA ARG A 204 -23.40 11.63 -0.21
C ARG A 204 -24.70 11.50 0.60
N LEU A 205 -25.60 10.60 0.19
CA LEU A 205 -26.88 10.37 0.89
C LEU A 205 -26.65 9.76 2.29
N LYS A 206 -25.68 8.85 2.44
CA LYS A 206 -25.33 8.26 3.75
C LYS A 206 -24.72 9.28 4.70
N ASP A 207 -23.83 10.14 4.21
CA ASP A 207 -23.25 11.23 5.00
C ASP A 207 -24.32 12.25 5.42
N GLU A 208 -25.27 12.56 4.54
CA GLU A 208 -26.41 13.44 4.85
C GLU A 208 -27.30 12.86 5.95
N VAL A 209 -27.60 11.55 5.91
CA VAL A 209 -28.36 10.87 6.97
C VAL A 209 -27.61 10.86 8.30
N ALA A 210 -26.30 10.59 8.28
CA ALA A 210 -25.48 10.60 9.50
C ALA A 210 -25.49 11.98 10.15
N PHE A 211 -25.30 13.04 9.36
CA PHE A 211 -25.35 14.42 9.83
C PHE A 211 -26.73 14.81 10.39
N LYS A 212 -27.82 14.48 9.69
CA LYS A 212 -29.19 14.77 10.15
C LYS A 212 -29.57 13.96 11.39
N SER A 213 -29.11 12.72 11.51
CA SER A 213 -29.34 11.88 12.69
C SER A 213 -28.67 12.47 13.94
N GLN A 214 -27.47 13.04 13.81
CA GLN A 214 -26.81 13.75 14.89
C GLN A 214 -27.57 15.01 15.31
N GLN A 215 -28.12 15.77 14.34
CA GLN A 215 -28.98 16.92 14.63
C GLN A 215 -30.27 16.50 15.36
N LEU A 216 -30.89 15.39 14.95
CA LEU A 216 -32.09 14.85 15.59
C LEU A 216 -31.82 14.51 17.06
N GLN A 217 -30.74 13.80 17.35
CA GLN A 217 -30.35 13.45 18.73
C GLN A 217 -30.09 14.71 19.59
N ALA A 218 -29.46 15.73 19.01
CA ALA A 218 -29.22 17.00 19.70
C ALA A 218 -30.55 17.77 19.96
N ALA A 219 -31.49 17.72 19.02
CA ALA A 219 -32.81 18.33 19.16
C ALA A 219 -33.67 17.61 20.21
N GLU A 220 -33.66 16.28 20.22
CA GLU A 220 -34.32 15.44 21.24
C GLU A 220 -33.80 15.76 22.64
N GLY A 221 -32.48 15.89 22.81
CA GLY A 221 -31.87 16.29 24.08
C GLY A 221 -32.31 17.68 24.55
N LYS A 222 -32.37 18.67 23.65
CA LYS A 222 -32.89 20.01 23.95
C LYS A 222 -34.36 19.98 24.35
N LEU A 223 -35.18 19.18 23.66
CA LEU A 223 -36.60 19.04 23.95
C LEU A 223 -36.81 18.44 25.35
N ALA A 224 -36.06 17.39 25.71
CA ALA A 224 -36.14 16.78 27.03
C ALA A 224 -35.82 17.80 28.14
N ASN A 225 -34.78 18.63 27.95
CA ASN A 225 -34.43 19.69 28.91
C ASN A 225 -35.55 20.73 29.04
N LEU A 226 -36.13 21.18 27.92
CA LEU A 226 -37.25 22.14 27.93
C LEU A 226 -38.50 21.57 28.61
N GLN A 227 -38.81 20.28 28.40
CA GLN A 227 -39.91 19.61 29.08
C GLN A 227 -39.72 19.56 30.59
N GLN A 228 -38.49 19.25 31.03
CA GLN A 228 -38.15 19.23 32.46
C GLN A 228 -38.27 20.63 33.09
N GLU A 229 -37.74 21.66 32.43
CA GLU A 229 -37.80 23.04 32.91
C GLU A 229 -39.24 23.55 33.01
N LEU A 230 -40.06 23.27 31.98
CA LEU A 230 -41.48 23.59 31.98
C LEU A 230 -42.22 22.91 33.15
N GLY A 231 -41.88 21.65 33.45
CA GLY A 231 -42.43 20.91 34.58
C GLY A 231 -42.13 21.61 35.92
N GLN A 232 -40.88 22.00 36.13
CA GLN A 232 -40.45 22.72 37.33
C GLN A 232 -41.17 24.07 37.47
N ARG A 233 -41.29 24.82 36.39
CA ARG A 233 -41.94 26.14 36.40
C ARG A 233 -43.46 26.06 36.59
N LYS A 234 -44.13 25.05 36.05
CA LYS A 234 -45.56 24.78 36.35
C LYS A 234 -45.79 24.48 37.83
N GLN A 235 -44.89 23.74 38.47
CA GLN A 235 -44.96 23.48 39.92
C GLN A 235 -44.74 24.78 40.72
N ALA A 236 -43.77 25.59 40.34
CA ALA A 236 -43.52 26.89 40.95
C ALA A 236 -44.74 27.84 40.81
N LEU A 237 -45.38 27.86 39.64
CA LEU A 237 -46.59 28.62 39.39
C LEU A 237 -47.74 28.18 40.31
N ALA A 238 -48.00 26.88 40.43
CA ALA A 238 -49.03 26.36 41.32
C ALA A 238 -48.77 26.71 42.79
N ALA A 239 -47.50 26.71 43.22
CA ALA A 239 -47.11 27.15 44.56
C ALA A 239 -47.36 28.66 44.76
N ALA A 240 -47.03 29.48 43.77
CA ALA A 240 -47.26 30.92 43.80
C ALA A 240 -48.76 31.26 43.86
N GLU A 241 -49.61 30.57 43.10
CA GLU A 241 -51.07 30.73 43.14
C GLU A 241 -51.64 30.38 44.52
N LYS A 242 -51.15 29.29 45.14
CA LYS A 242 -51.54 28.90 46.49
C LYS A 242 -51.14 29.97 47.51
N ASN A 243 -49.92 30.50 47.41
CA ASN A 243 -49.42 31.55 48.29
C ASN A 243 -50.25 32.83 48.16
N GLN A 244 -50.54 33.28 46.93
CA GLN A 244 -51.41 34.43 46.69
C GLN A 244 -52.79 34.24 47.34
N LYS A 245 -53.43 33.09 47.12
CA LYS A 245 -54.76 32.80 47.68
C LYS A 245 -54.74 32.80 49.20
N SER A 246 -53.70 32.23 49.81
CA SER A 246 -53.54 32.24 51.27
C SER A 246 -53.33 33.65 51.84
N ALA A 247 -52.58 34.51 51.14
CA ALA A 247 -52.37 35.90 51.54
C ALA A 247 -53.66 36.74 51.41
N GLU A 248 -54.47 36.51 50.37
CA GLU A 248 -55.77 37.17 50.20
C GLU A 248 -56.76 36.78 51.31
N LEU A 249 -56.81 35.49 51.70
CA LEU A 249 -57.62 35.05 52.85
C LEU A 249 -57.13 35.66 54.17
N ALA A 250 -55.82 35.75 54.37
CA ALA A 250 -55.24 36.35 55.58
C ALA A 250 -55.54 37.85 55.69
N LEU A 251 -55.54 38.59 54.57
CA LEU A 251 -55.94 40.00 54.51
C LEU A 251 -57.41 40.18 54.92
N PHE A 252 -58.31 39.28 54.47
CA PHE A 252 -59.73 39.34 54.82
C PHE A 252 -59.99 39.12 56.33
N ALA A 253 -59.08 38.43 57.03
CA ALA A 253 -59.22 38.11 58.45
C ALA A 253 -58.62 39.17 59.42
N GLN A 254 -58.01 40.24 58.91
CA GLN A 254 -57.29 41.23 59.73
C GLN A 254 -58.11 42.49 60.04
N GLU A 255 -58.17 42.89 61.31
CA GLU A 255 -58.94 44.05 61.80
C GLU A 255 -58.10 45.36 61.92
N SER A 256 -56.78 45.29 61.81
CA SER A 256 -55.87 46.45 61.99
C SER A 256 -55.56 47.18 60.68
N LYS A 257 -55.79 48.51 60.65
CA LYS A 257 -55.59 49.37 59.46
C LYS A 257 -54.14 49.39 58.94
N ALA A 258 -53.14 49.41 59.84
CA ALA A 258 -51.73 49.45 59.45
C ALA A 258 -51.24 48.12 58.83
N ILE A 259 -51.76 47.00 59.34
CA ILE A 259 -51.43 45.66 58.82
C ILE A 259 -52.15 45.42 57.48
N HIS A 260 -53.33 46.03 57.31
CA HIS A 260 -54.10 46.00 56.06
C HIS A 260 -53.34 46.68 54.90
N GLU A 261 -52.73 47.84 55.11
CA GLU A 261 -51.94 48.55 54.08
C GLU A 261 -50.68 47.76 53.67
N GLN A 262 -49.95 47.20 54.64
CA GLN A 262 -48.76 46.37 54.37
C GLN A 262 -49.11 45.07 53.62
N SER A 263 -50.21 44.43 54.00
CA SER A 263 -50.71 43.20 53.35
C SER A 263 -51.24 43.47 51.94
N GLN A 264 -51.85 44.64 51.68
CA GLN A 264 -52.24 45.07 50.33
C GLN A 264 -51.03 45.28 49.40
N ALA A 265 -49.94 45.88 49.90
CA ALA A 265 -48.72 46.06 49.11
C ALA A 265 -48.09 44.71 48.72
N LEU A 266 -48.04 43.76 49.66
CA LEU A 266 -47.54 42.40 49.42
C LEU A 266 -48.40 41.64 48.40
N ILE A 267 -49.73 41.73 48.47
CA ILE A 267 -50.64 41.10 47.50
C ILE A 267 -50.45 41.70 46.10
N LYS A 268 -50.24 43.02 46.00
CA LYS A 268 -49.95 43.67 44.71
C LYS A 268 -48.64 43.16 44.10
N GLN A 269 -47.61 42.99 44.91
CA GLN A 269 -46.34 42.40 44.48
C GLN A 269 -46.53 40.95 44.01
N LEU A 270 -47.17 40.09 44.81
CA LEU A 270 -47.43 38.69 44.47
C LEU A 270 -48.26 38.55 43.18
N ARG A 271 -49.23 39.44 42.92
CA ARG A 271 -49.97 39.47 41.66
C ARG A 271 -49.09 39.80 40.46
N SER A 272 -48.16 40.75 40.61
CA SER A 272 -47.21 41.09 39.54
C SER A 272 -46.24 39.94 39.24
N GLU A 273 -45.72 39.28 40.29
CA GLU A 273 -44.84 38.12 40.15
C GLU A 273 -45.57 36.94 39.51
N LEU A 274 -46.84 36.70 39.87
CA LEU A 274 -47.66 35.65 39.27
C LEU A 274 -47.90 35.88 37.78
N GLU A 275 -48.23 37.11 37.37
CA GLU A 275 -48.44 37.42 35.94
C GLU A 275 -47.15 37.27 35.14
N SER A 276 -46.00 37.67 35.70
CA SER A 276 -44.70 37.42 35.08
C SER A 276 -44.42 35.92 34.93
N ALA A 277 -44.70 35.11 35.96
CA ALA A 277 -44.52 33.66 35.91
C ALA A 277 -45.44 32.98 34.88
N LYS A 278 -46.70 33.42 34.75
CA LYS A 278 -47.64 32.92 33.73
C LYS A 278 -47.18 33.24 32.32
N GLN A 279 -46.68 34.46 32.08
CA GLN A 279 -46.12 34.86 30.79
C GLN A 279 -44.91 33.99 30.42
N GLU A 280 -44.04 33.71 31.38
CA GLU A 280 -42.85 32.89 31.15
C GLU A 280 -43.19 31.42 30.81
N VAL A 281 -44.15 30.82 31.53
CA VAL A 281 -44.66 29.47 31.21
C VAL A 281 -45.30 29.44 29.82
N THR A 282 -46.03 30.48 29.43
CA THR A 282 -46.65 30.59 28.10
C THR A 282 -45.58 30.69 27.01
N SER A 283 -44.55 31.51 27.23
CA SER A 283 -43.41 31.65 26.31
C SER A 283 -42.68 30.33 26.11
N GLN A 284 -42.41 29.60 27.19
CA GLN A 284 -41.77 28.28 27.09
C GLN A 284 -42.64 27.21 26.44
N GLN A 285 -43.96 27.25 26.61
CA GLN A 285 -44.86 26.36 25.87
C GLN A 285 -44.81 26.63 24.36
N GLN A 286 -44.71 27.89 23.95
CA GLN A 286 -44.54 28.25 22.54
C GLN A 286 -43.19 27.77 21.99
N GLN A 287 -42.10 27.95 22.75
CA GLN A 287 -40.78 27.43 22.37
C GLN A 287 -40.77 25.91 22.23
N LEU A 288 -41.44 25.18 23.12
CA LEU A 288 -41.58 23.73 23.05
C LEU A 288 -42.36 23.30 21.80
N ALA A 289 -43.45 24.00 21.46
CA ALA A 289 -44.22 23.72 20.26
C ALA A 289 -43.40 23.90 18.98
N GLN A 290 -42.61 24.97 18.91
CA GLN A 290 -41.70 25.24 17.79
C GLN A 290 -40.60 24.17 17.67
N ALA A 291 -39.99 23.78 18.79
CA ALA A 291 -38.97 22.73 18.81
C ALA A 291 -39.53 21.37 18.35
N ASN A 292 -40.75 21.01 18.78
CA ASN A 292 -41.44 19.79 18.31
C ASN A 292 -41.71 19.82 16.80
N GLN A 293 -42.10 20.96 16.25
CA GLN A 293 -42.33 21.11 14.82
C GLN A 293 -41.04 20.92 14.02
N GLN A 294 -39.93 21.50 14.47
CA GLN A 294 -38.62 21.31 13.85
C GLN A 294 -38.16 19.84 13.89
N LEU A 295 -38.40 19.17 15.01
CA LEU A 295 -38.05 17.75 15.18
C LEU A 295 -38.84 16.86 14.21
N GLN A 296 -40.14 17.11 14.04
CA GLN A 296 -40.97 16.40 13.05
C GLN A 296 -40.45 16.60 11.63
N GLN A 297 -40.02 17.82 11.29
CA GLN A 297 -39.45 18.12 9.97
C GLN A 297 -38.16 17.32 9.73
N ILE A 298 -37.20 17.37 10.65
CA ILE A 298 -35.93 16.63 10.54
C ILE A 298 -36.20 15.12 10.41
N ASN A 299 -37.13 14.58 11.20
CA ASN A 299 -37.47 13.16 11.16
C ASN A 299 -38.09 12.73 9.82
N SER A 300 -38.91 13.60 9.22
CA SER A 300 -39.48 13.36 7.89
C SER A 300 -38.41 13.35 6.79
N GLU A 301 -37.43 14.25 6.86
CA GLU A 301 -36.32 14.34 5.90
C GLU A 301 -35.35 13.15 6.01
N VAL A 302 -35.09 12.67 7.23
CA VAL A 302 -34.30 11.45 7.45
C VAL A 302 -35.01 10.24 6.84
N SER A 303 -36.32 10.13 7.04
CA SER A 303 -37.13 9.04 6.50
C SER A 303 -37.14 9.03 4.96
N THR A 304 -37.28 10.19 4.32
CA THR A 304 -37.22 10.28 2.85
C THR A 304 -35.86 9.91 2.29
N THR A 305 -34.78 10.36 2.93
CA THR A 305 -33.41 10.10 2.49
C THR A 305 -33.04 8.61 2.66
N ASN A 306 -33.50 7.97 3.75
CA ASN A 306 -33.34 6.53 3.96
C ASN A 306 -34.04 5.69 2.88
N ASN A 307 -35.24 6.10 2.44
CA ASN A 307 -35.92 5.42 1.34
C ASN A 307 -35.14 5.53 0.01
N SER A 308 -34.50 6.67 -0.24
CA SER A 308 -33.60 6.84 -1.40
C SER A 308 -32.35 5.98 -1.29
N ILE A 309 -31.75 5.86 -0.10
CA ILE A 309 -30.63 4.94 0.16
C ILE A 309 -31.05 3.49 -0.11
N LEU A 310 -32.19 3.04 0.41
CA LEU A 310 -32.70 1.69 0.18
C LEU A 310 -32.91 1.40 -1.31
N GLN A 311 -33.45 2.37 -2.06
CA GLN A 311 -33.61 2.24 -3.52
C GLN A 311 -32.25 2.14 -4.22
N SER A 312 -31.28 2.98 -3.86
CA SER A 312 -29.91 2.93 -4.40
C SER A 312 -29.18 1.64 -4.02
N GLU A 313 -29.31 1.16 -2.78
CA GLU A 313 -28.73 -0.10 -2.30
C GLU A 313 -29.34 -1.32 -3.01
N THR A 314 -30.64 -1.29 -3.29
CA THR A 314 -31.31 -2.35 -4.05
C THR A 314 -30.84 -2.39 -5.51
N LEU A 315 -30.62 -1.21 -6.12
CA LEU A 315 -30.03 -1.10 -7.46
C LEU A 315 -28.57 -1.61 -7.48
N ILE A 316 -27.78 -1.32 -6.44
CA ILE A 316 -26.39 -1.77 -6.33
C ILE A 316 -26.29 -3.28 -6.04
N ALA A 317 -27.16 -3.82 -5.18
CA ALA A 317 -27.22 -5.26 -4.91
C ALA A 317 -27.57 -6.08 -6.17
N SER A 318 -28.34 -5.51 -7.11
CA SER A 318 -28.58 -6.12 -8.41
C SER A 318 -27.37 -6.06 -9.36
N ALA A 319 -26.44 -5.12 -9.15
CA ALA A 319 -25.27 -4.92 -10.02
C ALA A 319 -24.17 -5.98 -9.85
N ASP A 320 -24.03 -6.60 -8.67
CA ASP A 320 -23.08 -7.71 -8.45
C ASP A 320 -23.47 -9.01 -9.19
N SER A 321 -24.70 -9.08 -9.69
CA SER A 321 -25.22 -10.21 -10.47
C SER A 321 -25.26 -9.97 -11.99
N MET A 322 -24.93 -8.76 -12.45
CA MET A 322 -25.00 -8.39 -13.86
C MET A 322 -23.69 -8.67 -14.61
N PRO A 323 -23.74 -8.89 -15.94
CA PRO A 323 -22.55 -8.95 -16.76
C PRO A 323 -21.85 -7.58 -16.82
N VAL A 324 -20.52 -7.58 -16.79
CA VAL A 324 -19.65 -6.39 -16.87
C VAL A 324 -18.77 -6.50 -18.11
N ILE A 325 -18.64 -5.41 -18.87
CA ILE A 325 -17.71 -5.30 -20.00
C ILE A 325 -16.54 -4.42 -19.57
N GLU A 326 -15.33 -4.95 -19.66
CA GLU A 326 -14.06 -4.28 -19.34
C GLU A 326 -13.24 -4.13 -20.62
N ILE A 327 -12.79 -2.92 -20.94
CA ILE A 327 -11.87 -2.70 -22.07
C ILE A 327 -10.45 -2.75 -21.54
N ILE A 328 -9.64 -3.65 -22.09
CA ILE A 328 -8.24 -3.89 -21.71
C ILE A 328 -7.32 -3.00 -22.54
N ASP A 329 -7.55 -2.94 -23.86
CA ASP A 329 -6.74 -2.16 -24.81
C ASP A 329 -7.62 -1.74 -26.00
N PRO A 330 -7.48 -0.52 -26.57
CA PRO A 330 -6.67 0.61 -26.12
C PRO A 330 -7.26 1.35 -24.92
N PRO A 331 -6.46 2.15 -24.21
CA PRO A 331 -6.97 3.06 -23.19
C PRO A 331 -7.99 4.04 -23.79
N MET A 332 -9.01 4.37 -22.99
CA MET A 332 -10.07 5.31 -23.36
C MET A 332 -9.97 6.60 -22.56
N THR A 333 -10.16 7.73 -23.23
CA THR A 333 -10.27 9.06 -22.61
C THR A 333 -11.72 9.52 -22.61
N LEU A 334 -12.15 10.27 -21.59
CA LEU A 334 -13.49 10.85 -21.55
C LEU A 334 -13.52 12.17 -22.33
N MET A 335 -14.10 12.16 -23.53
CA MET A 335 -14.34 13.38 -24.30
C MET A 335 -15.82 13.74 -24.29
N ARG A 336 -16.18 14.87 -23.65
CA ARG A 336 -17.58 15.34 -23.50
C ARG A 336 -18.50 14.28 -22.88
N GLY A 337 -18.01 13.57 -21.86
CA GLY A 337 -18.80 12.57 -21.13
C GLY A 337 -18.95 11.20 -21.83
N LEU A 338 -18.32 11.00 -22.99
CA LEU A 338 -18.29 9.72 -23.70
C LEU A 338 -16.86 9.14 -23.72
N PRO A 339 -16.66 7.89 -23.30
CA PRO A 339 -15.39 7.18 -23.47
C PRO A 339 -14.99 7.19 -24.95
N THR A 340 -13.76 7.59 -25.23
CA THR A 340 -13.27 7.88 -26.58
C THR A 340 -11.86 7.32 -26.76
N ILE A 341 -11.62 6.68 -27.90
CA ILE A 341 -10.31 6.20 -28.32
C ILE A 341 -9.78 7.14 -29.40
N PRO A 342 -8.70 7.90 -29.14
CA PRO A 342 -8.01 8.63 -30.18
C PRO A 342 -7.25 7.66 -31.09
N VAL A 343 -7.38 7.80 -32.41
CA VAL A 343 -6.65 7.01 -33.40
C VAL A 343 -5.92 7.91 -34.37
N LYS A 344 -4.71 7.55 -34.79
CA LYS A 344 -3.98 8.31 -35.83
C LYS A 344 -4.75 8.21 -37.16
N ALA A 345 -4.82 9.30 -37.91
CA ALA A 345 -5.53 9.34 -39.20
C ALA A 345 -5.02 8.33 -40.25
N SER A 346 -3.82 7.78 -40.07
CA SER A 346 -3.20 6.75 -40.93
C SER A 346 -3.66 5.32 -40.63
N ILE A 347 -4.31 5.07 -39.49
CA ILE A 347 -4.76 3.73 -39.08
C ILE A 347 -6.13 3.45 -39.69
N LYS A 348 -6.25 2.32 -40.42
CA LYS A 348 -7.51 1.91 -41.08
C LYS A 348 -8.42 1.08 -40.18
N GLU A 349 -7.86 0.38 -39.21
CA GLU A 349 -8.60 -0.45 -38.26
C GLU A 349 -7.93 -0.38 -36.89
N LYS A 350 -8.71 -0.32 -35.82
CA LYS A 350 -8.21 -0.38 -34.44
C LYS A 350 -8.79 -1.62 -33.76
N GLU A 351 -7.89 -2.50 -33.32
CA GLU A 351 -8.28 -3.64 -32.49
C GLU A 351 -8.64 -3.16 -31.08
N ILE A 352 -9.73 -3.70 -30.56
CA ILE A 352 -10.24 -3.48 -29.22
C ILE A 352 -10.24 -4.83 -28.51
N VAL A 353 -9.47 -4.90 -27.42
CA VAL A 353 -9.40 -6.06 -26.54
C VAL A 353 -10.18 -5.75 -25.28
N GLY A 354 -11.04 -6.66 -24.86
CA GLY A 354 -11.78 -6.52 -23.62
C GLY A 354 -12.12 -7.85 -22.99
N LYS A 355 -12.61 -7.80 -21.76
CA LYS A 355 -13.07 -8.93 -20.97
C LYS A 355 -14.52 -8.75 -20.58
N ILE A 356 -15.27 -9.84 -20.54
CA ILE A 356 -16.63 -9.87 -20.02
C ILE A 356 -16.64 -10.68 -18.75
N LYS A 357 -17.08 -10.08 -17.65
CA LYS A 357 -17.32 -10.81 -16.40
C LYS A 357 -18.83 -11.03 -16.30
N ALA A 358 -19.28 -12.25 -16.52
CA ALA A 358 -20.69 -12.63 -16.36
C ALA A 358 -20.78 -13.69 -15.25
N PRO A 359 -21.02 -13.29 -13.97
CA PRO A 359 -21.04 -14.22 -12.84
C PRO A 359 -22.01 -15.39 -13.01
N GLN A 360 -23.06 -15.19 -13.81
CA GLN A 360 -24.11 -16.15 -14.06
C GLN A 360 -23.98 -16.89 -15.41
N GLY A 361 -22.86 -16.72 -16.10
CA GLY A 361 -22.61 -17.26 -17.44
C GLY A 361 -23.05 -16.31 -18.54
N LEU A 362 -22.24 -16.18 -19.58
CA LEU A 362 -22.51 -15.31 -20.71
C LEU A 362 -23.39 -16.03 -21.75
N LYS A 363 -24.48 -15.39 -22.19
CA LYS A 363 -25.37 -15.92 -23.22
C LYS A 363 -25.05 -15.40 -24.61
N SER A 364 -24.77 -14.11 -24.74
CA SER A 364 -24.40 -13.49 -26.02
C SER A 364 -23.61 -12.22 -25.83
N PHE A 365 -22.70 -11.95 -26.76
CA PHE A 365 -22.02 -10.66 -26.87
C PHE A 365 -22.12 -10.13 -28.29
N LYS A 366 -22.46 -8.84 -28.41
CA LYS A 366 -22.67 -8.17 -29.69
C LYS A 366 -21.88 -6.89 -29.74
N VAL A 367 -21.34 -6.62 -30.93
CA VAL A 367 -20.69 -5.34 -31.24
C VAL A 367 -21.36 -4.72 -32.44
N ASN A 368 -21.88 -3.50 -32.26
CA ASN A 368 -22.72 -2.79 -33.22
C ASN A 368 -23.87 -3.68 -33.73
N GLY A 369 -24.46 -4.49 -32.84
CA GLY A 369 -25.55 -5.41 -33.14
C GLY A 369 -25.16 -6.74 -33.79
N LYS A 370 -23.88 -6.96 -34.12
CA LYS A 370 -23.38 -8.24 -34.68
C LYS A 370 -22.83 -9.13 -33.58
N GLU A 371 -23.22 -10.41 -33.57
CA GLU A 371 -22.70 -11.43 -32.64
C GLU A 371 -21.17 -11.56 -32.77
N GLN A 372 -20.47 -11.66 -31.64
CA GLN A 372 -19.03 -11.87 -31.58
C GLN A 372 -18.72 -13.11 -30.74
N THR A 373 -17.68 -13.83 -31.12
CA THR A 373 -17.15 -14.97 -30.36
C THR A 373 -16.23 -14.49 -29.27
N ILE A 374 -16.26 -15.18 -28.13
CA ILE A 374 -15.47 -14.90 -26.93
C ILE A 374 -14.73 -16.19 -26.57
N ASP A 375 -13.53 -16.05 -26.05
CA ASP A 375 -12.73 -17.21 -25.64
C ASP A 375 -13.16 -17.80 -24.27
N GLU A 376 -12.45 -18.84 -23.85
CA GLU A 376 -12.67 -19.52 -22.56
C GLU A 376 -12.35 -18.65 -21.33
N TYR A 377 -11.62 -17.54 -21.50
CA TYR A 377 -11.28 -16.58 -20.44
C TYR A 377 -12.23 -15.38 -20.41
N ASN A 378 -13.29 -15.43 -21.21
CA ASN A 378 -14.24 -14.35 -21.46
C ASN A 378 -13.63 -13.10 -22.11
N LEU A 379 -12.57 -13.24 -22.89
CA LEU A 379 -11.95 -12.17 -23.67
C LEU A 379 -12.55 -12.07 -25.07
N PHE A 380 -12.61 -10.84 -25.58
CA PHE A 380 -13.01 -10.53 -26.94
C PHE A 380 -11.98 -9.64 -27.63
N TRP A 381 -11.88 -9.81 -28.95
CA TRP A 381 -11.10 -8.98 -29.87
C TRP A 381 -12.02 -8.48 -30.96
N VAL A 382 -12.04 -7.17 -31.16
CA VAL A 382 -12.92 -6.55 -32.16
C VAL A 382 -12.11 -5.55 -32.97
N ASN A 383 -12.04 -5.77 -34.28
CA ASN A 383 -11.47 -4.82 -35.20
C ASN A 383 -12.51 -3.77 -35.63
N VAL A 384 -12.26 -2.53 -35.25
CA VAL A 384 -13.12 -1.39 -35.56
C VAL A 384 -12.55 -0.63 -36.76
N PRO A 385 -13.25 -0.54 -37.90
CA PRO A 385 -12.77 0.19 -39.07
C PRO A 385 -12.85 1.70 -38.88
N ILE A 386 -11.75 2.39 -39.17
CA ILE A 386 -11.58 3.84 -39.03
C ILE A 386 -11.60 4.48 -40.43
N ASP A 387 -12.50 5.43 -40.66
CA ASP A 387 -12.70 6.08 -41.97
C ASP A 387 -12.52 7.61 -41.93
N GLY A 388 -11.78 8.11 -40.93
CA GLY A 388 -11.55 9.55 -40.78
C GLY A 388 -12.72 10.32 -40.18
N SER A 389 -13.80 9.64 -39.77
CA SER A 389 -14.91 10.23 -39.02
C SER A 389 -15.01 9.69 -37.59
N ARG A 390 -15.66 10.44 -36.68
CA ARG A 390 -16.00 9.94 -35.35
C ARG A 390 -16.99 8.79 -35.49
N LYS A 391 -16.62 7.60 -35.02
CA LYS A 391 -17.52 6.43 -34.97
C LYS A 391 -17.88 6.07 -33.55
N THR A 392 -19.15 5.87 -33.27
CA THR A 392 -19.59 5.30 -32.00
C THR A 392 -19.70 3.79 -32.12
N ILE A 393 -19.07 3.08 -31.20
CA ILE A 393 -19.08 1.63 -31.06
C ILE A 393 -19.91 1.26 -29.85
N LYS A 394 -20.86 0.35 -30.07
CA LYS A 394 -21.77 -0.15 -29.06
C LYS A 394 -21.46 -1.61 -28.79
N LEU A 395 -21.07 -1.91 -27.56
CA LEU A 395 -20.90 -3.26 -27.05
C LEU A 395 -22.13 -3.64 -26.22
N GLU A 396 -22.64 -4.84 -26.39
CA GLU A 396 -23.80 -5.35 -25.65
C GLU A 396 -23.53 -6.78 -25.20
N ALA A 397 -23.54 -7.03 -23.89
CA ALA A 397 -23.41 -8.36 -23.32
C ALA A 397 -24.71 -8.74 -22.61
N ILE A 398 -25.13 -9.99 -22.80
CA ILE A 398 -26.34 -10.55 -22.19
C ILE A 398 -25.94 -11.84 -21.48
N ASP A 399 -26.30 -11.98 -20.20
CA ASP A 399 -26.05 -13.19 -19.42
C ASP A 399 -27.13 -14.27 -19.61
N ALA A 400 -26.95 -15.43 -18.98
CA ALA A 400 -27.87 -16.56 -19.04
C ALA A 400 -29.29 -16.23 -18.52
N GLN A 401 -29.43 -15.23 -17.66
CA GLN A 401 -30.68 -14.76 -17.05
C GLN A 401 -31.36 -13.65 -17.86
N ASN A 402 -30.79 -13.30 -19.02
CA ASN A 402 -31.19 -12.19 -19.89
C ASN A 402 -30.94 -10.78 -19.33
N ASN A 403 -30.10 -10.64 -18.29
CA ASN A 403 -29.64 -9.31 -17.89
C ASN A 403 -28.70 -8.77 -18.96
N LYS A 404 -28.90 -7.51 -19.35
CA LYS A 404 -28.19 -6.87 -20.45
C LYS A 404 -27.37 -5.69 -19.94
N VAL A 405 -26.09 -5.67 -20.29
CA VAL A 405 -25.22 -4.49 -20.15
C VAL A 405 -24.86 -3.96 -21.53
N ALA A 406 -24.81 -2.63 -21.67
CA ALA A 406 -24.37 -1.99 -22.89
C ALA A 406 -23.31 -0.94 -22.58
N PHE A 407 -22.24 -0.93 -23.36
CA PHE A 407 -21.15 0.02 -23.26
C PHE A 407 -20.94 0.72 -24.59
N ASN A 408 -21.00 2.05 -24.59
CA ASN A 408 -20.80 2.86 -25.78
C ASN A 408 -19.51 3.65 -25.64
N PHE A 409 -18.69 3.62 -26.68
CA PHE A 409 -17.51 4.47 -26.78
C PHE A 409 -17.39 5.03 -28.19
N SER A 410 -16.59 6.08 -28.36
CA SER A 410 -16.32 6.67 -29.67
C SER A 410 -14.87 6.40 -30.08
N VAL A 411 -14.62 6.31 -31.39
CA VAL A 411 -13.28 6.32 -31.95
C VAL A 411 -13.15 7.58 -32.79
N VAL A 412 -12.12 8.39 -32.52
CA VAL A 412 -11.95 9.72 -33.14
C VAL A 412 -10.55 9.81 -33.76
N PRO A 413 -10.43 10.16 -35.06
CA PRO A 413 -9.15 10.45 -35.68
C PRO A 413 -8.51 11.71 -35.09
N ASP A 414 -7.24 11.62 -34.70
CA ASP A 414 -6.45 12.76 -34.23
C ASP A 414 -6.13 13.69 -35.41
N GLN A 415 -6.56 14.95 -35.33
CA GLN A 415 -6.42 15.94 -36.40
C GLN A 415 -5.09 16.71 -36.37
N LYS A 416 -4.12 16.33 -35.53
CA LYS A 416 -2.80 16.98 -35.50
C LYS A 416 -1.64 16.02 -35.79
N SER A 417 -1.52 15.57 -37.04
CA SER A 417 -0.22 15.12 -37.57
C SER A 417 -0.25 15.05 -39.09
N THR A 418 0.40 16.02 -39.74
CA THR A 418 0.72 15.99 -41.17
C THR A 418 2.07 15.28 -41.41
N ALA A 419 2.06 14.27 -42.30
CA ALA A 419 3.19 13.57 -42.95
C ALA A 419 4.08 12.71 -42.01
N VAL A 420 4.45 11.44 -42.27
CA VAL A 420 4.92 10.76 -43.49
C VAL A 420 4.55 9.25 -43.43
N ALA A 421 4.47 8.58 -44.58
CA ALA A 421 4.03 7.21 -44.80
C ALA A 421 5.13 6.11 -44.74
N SER A 422 4.68 4.85 -44.58
CA SER A 422 5.37 3.53 -44.69
C SER A 422 6.36 3.18 -43.55
N SER A 423 6.48 1.96 -43.01
CA SER A 423 6.25 0.60 -43.51
C SER A 423 6.14 -0.44 -42.37
N SER A 424 5.62 -1.63 -42.72
CA SER A 424 5.74 -2.98 -42.11
C SER A 424 5.55 -3.20 -40.60
N GLY A 425 4.75 -4.22 -40.28
CA GLY A 425 4.49 -4.69 -38.92
C GLY A 425 5.74 -5.29 -38.26
N GLU A 426 6.16 -4.64 -37.19
CA GLU A 426 6.94 -5.17 -36.08
C GLU A 426 6.29 -4.63 -34.80
N ALA A 427 6.38 -5.39 -33.71
CA ALA A 427 5.90 -4.96 -32.39
C ALA A 427 6.45 -3.57 -32.08
N ALA A 428 5.56 -2.61 -31.77
CA ALA A 428 5.94 -1.23 -31.56
C ALA A 428 7.02 -1.14 -30.46
N GLU A 429 8.17 -0.55 -30.78
CA GLU A 429 9.23 -0.32 -29.80
C GLU A 429 8.68 0.46 -28.59
N PRO A 430 9.19 0.21 -27.36
CA PRO A 430 8.77 0.96 -26.19
C PRO A 430 9.01 2.46 -26.43
N THR A 431 7.92 3.23 -26.56
CA THR A 431 7.98 4.66 -26.83
C THR A 431 8.69 5.35 -25.67
N PRO A 432 9.87 5.95 -25.87
CA PRO A 432 10.56 6.70 -24.83
C PRO A 432 9.68 7.84 -24.33
N LEU A 433 9.77 8.16 -23.03
CA LEU A 433 9.19 9.42 -22.54
C LEU A 433 9.84 10.58 -23.32
N ALA A 434 9.03 11.58 -23.68
CA ALA A 434 9.49 12.69 -24.54
C ALA A 434 10.59 13.53 -23.89
N VAL A 435 10.73 13.45 -22.56
CA VAL A 435 11.77 14.11 -21.78
C VAL A 435 13.12 13.40 -21.98
N LYS A 436 13.99 14.00 -22.81
CA LYS A 436 15.29 13.44 -23.18
C LYS A 436 16.45 13.79 -22.24
N SER A 437 16.32 14.82 -21.38
CA SER A 437 17.39 15.25 -20.47
C SER A 437 16.89 16.25 -19.41
N GLY A 438 17.67 16.39 -18.31
CA GLY A 438 17.47 17.42 -17.28
C GLY A 438 16.80 16.97 -15.98
N ILE A 439 16.58 15.66 -15.79
CA ILE A 439 16.10 15.08 -14.53
C ILE A 439 17.23 14.25 -13.93
N ASN A 440 17.68 14.60 -12.72
CA ASN A 440 18.65 13.80 -11.99
C ASN A 440 17.91 12.61 -11.36
N LEU A 441 18.09 11.43 -11.95
CA LEU A 441 17.49 10.19 -11.45
C LEU A 441 18.38 9.47 -10.42
N GLY A 442 19.58 9.97 -10.11
CA GLY A 442 20.50 9.35 -9.17
C GLY A 442 21.44 8.31 -9.81
N SER A 443 22.23 7.64 -8.98
CA SER A 443 23.16 6.58 -9.42
C SER A 443 22.47 5.23 -9.49
N TYR A 444 22.83 4.38 -10.44
CA TYR A 444 22.22 3.07 -10.61
C TYR A 444 23.17 1.94 -10.21
N HIS A 445 22.66 1.01 -9.42
CA HIS A 445 23.35 -0.19 -8.95
C HIS A 445 22.54 -1.42 -9.35
N ALA A 446 23.20 -2.54 -9.64
CA ALA A 446 22.53 -3.83 -9.82
C ALA A 446 23.17 -4.93 -8.98
N LEU A 447 22.34 -5.76 -8.36
CA LEU A 447 22.72 -7.07 -7.85
C LEU A 447 22.10 -8.12 -8.77
N VAL A 448 22.93 -8.90 -9.46
CA VAL A 448 22.49 -9.83 -10.49
C VAL A 448 22.91 -11.24 -10.09
N ILE A 449 21.92 -12.11 -9.85
CA ILE A 449 22.10 -13.43 -9.26
C ILE A 449 21.63 -14.47 -10.28
N GLY A 450 22.50 -15.43 -10.60
CA GLY A 450 22.19 -16.56 -11.47
C GLY A 450 22.67 -17.87 -10.86
N ASN A 451 21.75 -18.81 -10.64
CA ASN A 451 22.05 -20.09 -10.00
C ASN A 451 21.72 -21.27 -10.94
N ASN A 452 22.76 -21.97 -11.39
CA ASN A 452 22.67 -23.18 -12.19
C ASN A 452 22.94 -24.44 -11.36
N GLU A 453 23.99 -24.42 -10.54
CA GLU A 453 24.58 -25.62 -9.94
C GLU A 453 24.11 -25.83 -8.50
N TYR A 454 22.98 -26.50 -8.35
CA TYR A 454 22.40 -26.81 -7.04
C TYR A 454 22.96 -28.10 -6.43
N ARG A 455 23.17 -28.11 -5.11
CA ARG A 455 23.64 -29.32 -4.40
C ARG A 455 22.56 -30.40 -4.29
N ASN A 456 21.32 -29.98 -4.01
CA ASN A 456 20.21 -30.88 -3.70
C ASN A 456 18.97 -30.65 -4.59
N TYR A 457 19.11 -29.87 -5.66
CA TYR A 457 18.04 -29.61 -6.65
C TYR A 457 18.56 -29.90 -8.06
N PRO A 458 17.68 -30.14 -9.04
CA PRO A 458 18.09 -30.27 -10.44
C PRO A 458 18.84 -29.02 -10.90
N ALA A 459 19.95 -29.22 -11.61
CA ALA A 459 20.71 -28.11 -12.17
C ALA A 459 19.91 -27.38 -13.26
N LEU A 460 20.04 -26.06 -13.30
CA LEU A 460 19.55 -25.22 -14.39
C LEU A 460 20.67 -24.97 -15.41
N LYS A 461 20.29 -24.64 -16.63
CA LYS A 461 21.20 -24.41 -17.76
C LYS A 461 21.36 -22.93 -18.06
N THR A 462 20.30 -22.14 -18.00
CA THR A 462 20.31 -20.77 -18.52
C THR A 462 20.56 -19.71 -17.46
N ALA A 463 20.24 -19.94 -16.18
CA ALA A 463 20.19 -18.89 -15.17
C ALA A 463 21.50 -18.09 -14.99
N VAL A 464 22.67 -18.74 -15.00
CA VAL A 464 23.97 -18.03 -14.96
C VAL A 464 24.22 -17.19 -16.22
N ASN A 465 23.79 -17.68 -17.38
CA ASN A 465 23.90 -16.97 -18.65
C ASN A 465 22.94 -15.77 -18.68
N ASP A 466 21.68 -15.97 -18.27
CA ASP A 466 20.66 -14.95 -18.11
C ASP A 466 21.16 -13.78 -17.23
N ALA A 467 21.72 -14.10 -16.06
CA ALA A 467 22.33 -13.12 -15.16
C ALA A 467 23.54 -12.41 -15.78
N THR A 468 24.44 -13.13 -16.45
CA THR A 468 25.65 -12.52 -17.02
C THR A 468 25.30 -11.50 -18.12
N GLU A 469 24.45 -11.87 -19.08
CA GLU A 469 24.04 -10.99 -20.17
C GLU A 469 23.22 -9.79 -19.66
N THR A 470 22.34 -10.00 -18.68
CA THR A 470 21.60 -8.91 -18.04
C THR A 470 22.53 -7.91 -17.37
N ALA A 471 23.54 -8.39 -16.62
CA ALA A 471 24.51 -7.51 -15.96
C ALA A 471 25.34 -6.70 -16.95
N GLU A 472 25.81 -7.32 -18.03
CA GLU A 472 26.56 -6.64 -19.08
C GLU A 472 25.71 -5.56 -19.78
N LEU A 473 24.46 -5.87 -20.10
CA LEU A 473 23.54 -4.91 -20.72
C LEU A 473 23.26 -3.71 -19.80
N LEU A 474 22.97 -3.95 -18.52
CA LEU A 474 22.72 -2.89 -17.54
C LEU A 474 23.95 -2.00 -17.36
N GLN A 475 25.15 -2.59 -17.33
CA GLN A 475 26.39 -1.84 -17.21
C GLN A 475 26.68 -1.01 -18.47
N GLN A 476 26.64 -1.62 -19.64
CA GLN A 476 27.08 -0.99 -20.90
C GLN A 476 26.07 0.04 -21.42
N LYS A 477 24.77 -0.26 -21.33
CA LYS A 477 23.73 0.60 -21.92
C LYS A 477 23.17 1.63 -20.95
N PHE A 478 23.03 1.25 -19.67
CA PHE A 478 22.37 2.06 -18.67
C PHE A 478 23.32 2.58 -17.57
N GLY A 479 24.61 2.24 -17.63
CA GLY A 479 25.62 2.76 -16.70
C GLY A 479 25.52 2.23 -15.27
N PHE A 480 24.87 1.08 -15.05
CA PHE A 480 24.72 0.50 -13.72
C PHE A 480 26.07 0.03 -13.16
N LYS A 481 26.28 0.23 -11.86
CA LYS A 481 27.33 -0.46 -11.10
C LYS A 481 26.83 -1.86 -10.73
N THR A 482 27.28 -2.87 -11.47
CA THR A 482 26.76 -4.24 -11.35
C THR A 482 27.64 -5.11 -10.45
N THR A 483 27.00 -5.89 -9.58
CA THR A 483 27.60 -6.97 -8.79
C THR A 483 26.94 -8.27 -9.23
N VAL A 484 27.73 -9.22 -9.71
CA VAL A 484 27.22 -10.49 -10.25
C VAL A 484 27.57 -11.63 -9.30
N LEU A 485 26.56 -12.37 -8.85
CA LEU A 485 26.69 -13.58 -8.05
C LEU A 485 26.28 -14.79 -8.89
N LYS A 486 27.20 -15.75 -9.03
CA LYS A 486 26.99 -16.99 -9.79
C LYS A 486 27.00 -18.17 -8.84
N ASN A 487 25.98 -19.03 -8.92
CA ASN A 487 25.83 -20.21 -8.07
C ASN A 487 26.00 -19.86 -6.58
N ALA A 488 25.28 -18.83 -6.14
CA ALA A 488 25.45 -18.23 -4.83
C ALA A 488 24.69 -18.97 -3.73
N THR A 489 25.35 -19.09 -2.59
CA THR A 489 24.79 -19.62 -1.34
C THR A 489 23.88 -18.61 -0.65
N ARG A 490 23.08 -19.08 0.31
CA ARG A 490 22.22 -18.20 1.14
C ARG A 490 23.02 -17.07 1.79
N TYR A 491 24.20 -17.40 2.33
CA TYR A 491 25.06 -16.42 2.98
C TYR A 491 25.54 -15.34 2.01
N GLU A 492 26.01 -15.72 0.82
CA GLU A 492 26.54 -14.76 -0.17
C GLU A 492 25.47 -13.79 -0.68
N ILE A 493 24.25 -14.29 -0.93
CA ILE A 493 23.12 -13.45 -1.34
C ILE A 493 22.76 -12.45 -0.23
N LEU A 494 22.61 -12.91 1.01
CA LEU A 494 22.27 -12.04 2.14
C LEU A 494 23.39 -11.05 2.48
N ALA A 495 24.65 -11.45 2.34
CA ALA A 495 25.80 -10.59 2.57
C ALA A 495 25.84 -9.44 1.54
N ALA A 496 25.65 -9.75 0.25
CA ALA A 496 25.61 -8.72 -0.80
C ALA A 496 24.43 -7.77 -0.62
N LEU A 497 23.25 -8.29 -0.27
CA LEU A 497 22.07 -7.46 0.04
C LEU A 497 22.31 -6.56 1.26
N ASN A 498 22.98 -7.06 2.30
CA ASN A 498 23.30 -6.27 3.48
C ASN A 498 24.37 -5.20 3.19
N GLU A 499 25.37 -5.51 2.38
CA GLU A 499 26.37 -4.52 1.93
C GLU A 499 25.71 -3.37 1.17
N LEU A 500 24.77 -3.67 0.27
CA LEU A 500 23.97 -2.66 -0.42
C LEU A 500 23.13 -1.82 0.55
N ARG A 501 22.56 -2.43 1.60
CA ARG A 501 21.82 -1.71 2.65
C ARG A 501 22.69 -0.69 3.38
N GLU A 502 23.95 -1.03 3.64
CA GLU A 502 24.89 -0.18 4.36
C GLU A 502 25.47 0.93 3.49
N THR A 503 25.67 0.66 2.20
CA THR A 503 26.39 1.55 1.27
C THR A 503 25.47 2.48 0.49
N LEU A 504 24.27 2.02 0.08
CA LEU A 504 23.36 2.82 -0.74
C LEU A 504 22.70 3.95 0.06
N THR A 505 22.39 5.03 -0.65
CA THR A 505 21.79 6.26 -0.14
C THR A 505 20.49 6.59 -0.87
N GLU A 506 19.78 7.63 -0.42
CA GLU A 506 18.56 8.11 -1.09
C GLU A 506 18.80 8.72 -2.49
N GLN A 507 20.05 8.79 -2.96
CA GLN A 507 20.39 9.22 -4.31
C GLN A 507 20.70 8.04 -5.23
N ASP A 508 20.53 6.81 -4.74
CA ASP A 508 20.85 5.60 -5.48
C ASP A 508 19.58 4.80 -5.82
N ASN A 509 19.62 4.11 -6.94
CA ASN A 509 18.61 3.16 -7.40
C ASN A 509 19.22 1.77 -7.48
N LEU A 510 18.44 0.74 -7.16
CA LEU A 510 18.90 -0.64 -7.14
C LEU A 510 18.00 -1.52 -8.01
N LEU A 511 18.59 -2.26 -8.95
CA LEU A 511 17.93 -3.38 -9.61
C LEU A 511 18.47 -4.70 -9.05
N ILE A 512 17.59 -5.56 -8.53
CA ILE A 512 17.95 -6.92 -8.12
C ILE A 512 17.39 -7.87 -9.17
N TYR A 513 18.25 -8.53 -9.91
CA TYR A 513 17.86 -9.56 -10.85
C TYR A 513 18.17 -10.94 -10.26
N TYR A 514 17.20 -11.84 -10.27
CA TYR A 514 17.35 -13.20 -9.78
C TYR A 514 16.84 -14.21 -10.81
N ALA A 515 17.73 -15.09 -11.26
CA ALA A 515 17.40 -16.26 -12.07
C ALA A 515 17.82 -17.54 -11.31
N GLY A 516 16.87 -18.45 -11.13
CA GLY A 516 17.09 -19.66 -10.35
C GLY A 516 15.79 -20.36 -9.99
N HIS A 517 15.89 -21.45 -9.23
CA HIS A 517 14.72 -22.11 -8.66
C HIS A 517 14.01 -21.22 -7.63
N GLY A 518 12.69 -21.26 -7.65
CA GLY A 518 11.84 -20.73 -6.61
C GLY A 518 10.85 -21.79 -6.16
N GLU A 519 10.40 -21.71 -4.92
CA GLU A 519 9.41 -22.63 -4.37
C GLU A 519 8.29 -21.84 -3.68
N LEU A 520 7.06 -22.34 -3.78
CA LEU A 520 5.88 -21.79 -3.13
C LEU A 520 5.41 -22.80 -2.09
N ASP A 521 5.28 -22.37 -0.84
CA ASP A 521 4.67 -23.21 0.20
C ASP A 521 3.15 -23.14 0.06
N ASP A 522 2.53 -24.24 -0.40
CA ASP A 522 1.08 -24.36 -0.61
C ASP A 522 0.24 -24.12 0.66
N LYS A 523 0.82 -24.26 1.86
CA LYS A 523 0.09 -24.08 3.13
C LYS A 523 0.12 -22.65 3.62
N THR A 524 1.21 -21.94 3.37
CA THR A 524 1.41 -20.56 3.85
C THR A 524 1.35 -19.52 2.73
N GLU A 525 1.22 -19.98 1.48
CA GLU A 525 1.32 -19.21 0.24
C GLU A 525 2.63 -18.40 0.12
N LYS A 526 3.65 -18.72 0.93
CA LYS A 526 4.92 -18.00 0.95
C LYS A 526 5.80 -18.45 -0.19
N GLY A 527 6.28 -17.50 -0.99
CA GLY A 527 7.32 -17.74 -1.99
C GLY A 527 8.72 -17.70 -1.37
N PHE A 528 9.63 -18.45 -1.99
CA PHE A 528 11.03 -18.55 -1.59
C PHE A 528 11.95 -18.53 -2.81
N TRP A 529 13.07 -17.80 -2.71
CA TRP A 529 14.23 -17.99 -3.57
C TRP A 529 15.07 -19.14 -3.04
N LEU A 530 15.56 -19.98 -3.95
CA LEU A 530 16.42 -21.12 -3.61
C LEU A 530 17.88 -20.81 -3.99
N PRO A 531 18.76 -20.60 -2.99
CA PRO A 531 20.21 -20.57 -3.19
C PRO A 531 20.76 -21.97 -3.56
N VAL A 532 22.01 -22.06 -4.01
CA VAL A 532 22.57 -23.36 -4.44
C VAL A 532 22.76 -24.38 -3.31
N ASP A 533 22.81 -23.91 -2.06
CA ASP A 533 22.84 -24.70 -0.83
C ASP A 533 21.46 -24.98 -0.24
N ALA A 534 20.38 -24.72 -1.00
CA ALA A 534 19.02 -25.13 -0.64
C ALA A 534 18.90 -26.66 -0.54
N GLU A 535 18.04 -27.11 0.37
CA GLU A 535 17.72 -28.51 0.61
C GLU A 535 16.22 -28.75 0.37
N GLN A 536 15.86 -29.84 -0.30
CA GLN A 536 14.46 -30.20 -0.53
C GLN A 536 13.74 -30.47 0.78
N GLY A 537 12.56 -29.87 0.96
CA GLY A 537 11.75 -30.04 2.16
C GLY A 537 12.34 -29.43 3.45
N ASN A 538 13.46 -28.72 3.37
CA ASN A 538 14.07 -28.02 4.50
C ASN A 538 14.29 -26.53 4.17
N PRO A 539 13.41 -25.63 4.63
CA PRO A 539 13.49 -24.21 4.31
C PRO A 539 14.63 -23.46 5.02
N ARG A 540 15.47 -24.15 5.82
CA ARG A 540 16.57 -23.53 6.57
C ARG A 540 17.51 -22.71 5.67
N ASN A 541 17.80 -23.19 4.47
CA ASN A 541 18.69 -22.49 3.53
C ASN A 541 17.93 -21.76 2.42
N TRP A 542 16.62 -21.63 2.53
CA TRP A 542 15.81 -20.88 1.57
C TRP A 542 15.74 -19.41 2.01
N ILE A 543 15.46 -18.51 1.06
CA ILE A 543 15.27 -17.09 1.35
C ILE A 543 13.82 -16.76 1.07
N SER A 544 13.05 -16.46 2.12
CA SER A 544 11.63 -16.13 1.97
C SER A 544 11.43 -14.76 1.35
N ASN A 545 10.32 -14.61 0.62
CA ASN A 545 9.89 -13.32 0.07
C ASN A 545 9.70 -12.27 1.17
N ALA A 546 9.29 -12.68 2.38
CA ALA A 546 9.18 -11.80 3.53
C ALA A 546 10.56 -11.24 3.95
N ALA A 547 11.60 -12.10 4.00
CA ALA A 547 12.95 -11.66 4.32
C ALA A 547 13.49 -10.70 3.25
N ILE A 548 13.23 -10.97 1.97
CA ILE A 548 13.56 -10.03 0.89
C ILE A 548 12.82 -8.71 1.11
N SER A 549 11.49 -8.71 1.28
CA SER A 549 10.70 -7.50 1.52
C SER A 549 11.20 -6.70 2.73
N ASP A 550 11.57 -7.35 3.83
CA ASP A 550 12.11 -6.67 5.01
C ASP A 550 13.47 -6.01 4.73
N ILE A 551 14.34 -6.69 3.98
CA ILE A 551 15.60 -6.09 3.50
C ILE A 551 15.31 -4.87 2.65
N LEU A 552 14.45 -5.00 1.63
CA LEU A 552 14.06 -3.91 0.72
C LEU A 552 13.44 -2.71 1.47
N ASN A 553 12.68 -2.99 2.53
CA ASN A 553 12.09 -1.96 3.40
C ASN A 553 13.18 -1.15 4.12
N THR A 554 14.26 -1.80 4.55
CA THR A 554 15.38 -1.12 5.22
C THR A 554 16.40 -0.46 4.29
N LEU A 555 16.35 -0.73 2.98
CA LEU A 555 17.22 -0.07 2.00
C LEU A 555 16.91 1.43 1.90
N LYS A 556 17.97 2.25 1.91
CA LYS A 556 17.90 3.70 1.71
C LYS A 556 17.73 4.12 0.24
N ALA A 557 18.15 3.26 -0.71
CA ALA A 557 18.01 3.47 -2.15
C ALA A 557 16.61 4.01 -2.50
N LYS A 558 16.50 5.07 -3.31
CA LYS A 558 15.20 5.73 -3.58
C LYS A 558 14.28 4.84 -4.40
N HIS A 559 14.78 4.19 -5.44
CA HIS A 559 14.00 3.25 -6.24
C HIS A 559 14.66 1.87 -6.23
N VAL A 560 13.87 0.83 -5.98
CA VAL A 560 14.33 -0.56 -6.03
C VAL A 560 13.38 -1.37 -6.91
N MET A 561 13.92 -2.09 -7.88
CA MET A 561 13.17 -3.01 -8.73
C MET A 561 13.74 -4.41 -8.59
N VAL A 562 12.88 -5.39 -8.30
CA VAL A 562 13.23 -6.81 -8.29
C VAL A 562 12.73 -7.45 -9.56
N VAL A 563 13.61 -8.07 -10.33
CA VAL A 563 13.28 -8.85 -11.53
C VAL A 563 13.54 -10.31 -11.23
N ALA A 564 12.49 -11.11 -11.09
CA ALA A 564 12.59 -12.50 -10.68
C ALA A 564 12.17 -13.44 -11.81
N ASP A 565 13.15 -14.12 -12.38
CA ASP A 565 12.97 -15.24 -13.31
C ASP A 565 12.91 -16.58 -12.55
N SER A 566 11.91 -16.68 -11.68
CA SER A 566 11.65 -17.85 -10.84
C SER A 566 10.16 -17.85 -10.43
N CYS A 567 9.65 -18.95 -9.87
CA CYS A 567 8.26 -19.13 -9.42
C CYS A 567 7.87 -18.22 -8.22
N TYR A 568 7.98 -16.91 -8.41
CA TYR A 568 7.84 -15.85 -7.41
C TYR A 568 6.45 -15.18 -7.46
N ALA A 569 5.56 -15.65 -8.33
CA ALA A 569 4.36 -14.93 -8.74
C ALA A 569 3.24 -14.83 -7.67
N GLY A 570 3.28 -15.64 -6.61
CA GLY A 570 2.08 -15.87 -5.80
C GLY A 570 1.63 -14.78 -4.83
N THR A 571 2.53 -13.98 -4.21
CA THR A 571 2.13 -13.30 -2.95
C THR A 571 2.49 -11.84 -2.75
N LEU A 572 3.01 -11.14 -3.76
CA LEU A 572 3.52 -9.77 -3.60
C LEU A 572 2.80 -8.66 -4.38
N SER A 573 1.62 -8.89 -4.95
CA SER A 573 0.94 -7.86 -5.76
C SER A 573 -0.42 -7.47 -5.21
N VAL A 574 -0.65 -6.19 -4.93
CA VAL A 574 -2.01 -5.66 -4.70
C VAL A 574 -2.20 -4.14 -4.89
N ALA A 575 -1.20 -3.31 -5.19
CA ALA A 575 -1.42 -1.86 -5.30
C ALA A 575 -1.36 -1.36 -6.75
N ALA A 576 -2.29 -0.48 -7.11
CA ALA A 576 -2.29 0.22 -8.39
C ALA A 576 -1.10 1.20 -8.45
N MET A 577 -0.29 1.12 -9.51
CA MET A 577 0.82 2.05 -9.75
C MET A 577 0.36 3.26 -10.58
N PRO A 578 0.88 4.47 -10.30
CA PRO A 578 0.67 5.65 -11.14
C PRO A 578 1.13 5.39 -12.59
N ARG A 579 0.42 5.92 -13.60
CA ARG A 579 0.73 5.69 -15.02
C ARG A 579 0.82 6.99 -15.80
N VAL A 580 1.75 7.05 -16.76
CA VAL A 580 1.82 8.11 -17.77
C VAL A 580 0.94 7.72 -18.96
N ASP A 581 0.12 8.66 -19.42
CA ASP A 581 -0.59 8.56 -20.69
C ASP A 581 0.33 9.05 -21.82
N GLU A 582 0.47 8.29 -22.90
CA GLU A 582 1.27 8.68 -24.07
C GLU A 582 0.75 9.96 -24.75
N SER A 583 -0.51 10.35 -24.48
CA SER A 583 -1.11 11.61 -24.92
C SER A 583 -0.87 12.80 -23.97
N MET A 584 -0.17 12.57 -22.85
CA MET A 584 0.15 13.60 -21.87
C MET A 584 1.13 14.63 -22.45
N PRO A 585 0.86 15.95 -22.32
CA PRO A 585 1.80 17.01 -22.68
C PRO A 585 3.18 16.86 -22.02
N GLU A 586 4.27 17.22 -22.72
CA GLU A 586 5.65 16.99 -22.27
C GLU A 586 5.98 17.65 -20.91
N ASP A 587 5.37 18.80 -20.61
CA ASP A 587 5.48 19.52 -19.34
C ASP A 587 4.85 18.75 -18.18
N LEU A 588 3.67 18.17 -18.39
CA LEU A 588 3.00 17.32 -17.40
C LEU A 588 3.72 15.96 -17.24
N GLN A 589 4.28 15.40 -18.32
CA GLN A 589 5.14 14.22 -18.22
C GLN A 589 6.36 14.51 -17.35
N LYS A 590 6.99 15.67 -17.53
CA LYS A 590 8.14 16.09 -16.73
C LYS A 590 7.78 16.28 -15.25
N GLU A 591 6.65 16.91 -14.95
CA GLU A 591 6.15 17.06 -13.58
C GLU A 591 5.84 15.70 -12.93
N TRP A 592 5.24 14.77 -13.69
CA TRP A 592 4.98 13.41 -13.21
C TRP A 592 6.29 12.66 -12.93
N ILE A 593 7.26 12.67 -13.85
CA ILE A 593 8.56 12.01 -13.64
C ILE A 593 9.25 12.62 -12.42
N MET A 594 9.21 13.95 -12.26
CA MET A 594 9.73 14.61 -11.07
C MET A 594 9.00 14.15 -9.81
N ALA A 595 7.67 14.08 -9.80
CA ALA A 595 6.91 13.63 -8.64
C ALA A 595 7.23 12.17 -8.27
N MET A 596 7.24 11.27 -9.27
CA MET A 596 7.52 9.84 -9.05
C MET A 596 8.97 9.59 -8.64
N SER A 597 9.92 10.34 -9.20
CA SER A 597 11.35 10.18 -8.85
C SER A 597 11.71 10.65 -7.43
N GLN A 598 10.83 11.43 -6.79
CA GLN A 598 11.03 11.86 -5.40
C GLN A 598 10.45 10.88 -4.37
N ALA A 599 9.48 10.05 -4.77
CA ALA A 599 8.82 9.07 -3.89
C ALA A 599 9.55 7.72 -3.88
N ARG A 600 9.54 6.98 -2.76
CA ARG A 600 10.12 5.61 -2.75
C ARG A 600 9.39 4.70 -3.73
N ALA A 601 10.14 4.00 -4.57
CA ALA A 601 9.63 2.90 -5.38
C ALA A 601 10.21 1.56 -4.89
N ARG A 602 9.36 0.56 -4.64
CA ARG A 602 9.75 -0.85 -4.53
C ARG A 602 8.85 -1.67 -5.43
N THR A 603 9.37 -2.10 -6.57
CA THR A 603 8.58 -2.75 -7.62
C THR A 603 9.15 -4.14 -7.89
N VAL A 604 8.31 -5.03 -8.38
CA VAL A 604 8.67 -6.40 -8.74
C VAL A 604 8.15 -6.67 -10.13
N LEU A 605 9.01 -7.20 -11.00
CA LEU A 605 8.66 -7.84 -12.25
C LEU A 605 8.96 -9.34 -12.13
N THR A 606 7.96 -10.18 -12.27
CA THR A 606 8.12 -11.64 -12.15
C THR A 606 7.79 -12.33 -13.46
N SER A 607 8.35 -13.52 -13.68
CA SER A 607 8.09 -14.32 -14.88
C SER A 607 6.69 -14.93 -14.94
N GLY A 608 6.01 -15.11 -13.79
CA GLY A 608 4.64 -15.64 -13.72
C GLY A 608 4.51 -17.16 -13.82
N GLY A 609 3.52 -17.75 -13.13
CA GLY A 609 3.15 -19.17 -13.20
C GLY A 609 3.56 -20.04 -12.00
N ILE A 610 2.74 -21.04 -11.66
CA ILE A 610 2.92 -22.00 -10.54
C ILE A 610 3.58 -23.32 -11.00
N ALA A 611 4.18 -23.33 -12.18
CA ALA A 611 4.76 -24.52 -12.81
C ALA A 611 6.10 -24.15 -13.46
N PRO A 612 7.09 -25.06 -13.51
CA PRO A 612 8.49 -24.70 -13.69
C PRO A 612 8.71 -23.88 -14.96
N VAL A 613 9.44 -22.78 -14.81
CA VAL A 613 9.89 -21.95 -15.92
C VAL A 613 10.73 -22.84 -16.85
N LEU A 614 10.43 -22.82 -18.15
CA LEU A 614 11.23 -23.55 -19.13
C LEU A 614 12.67 -23.01 -19.15
N ASP A 615 13.60 -23.83 -18.68
CA ASP A 615 15.07 -23.63 -18.70
C ASP A 615 15.66 -23.86 -20.11
N GLY A 616 14.85 -23.67 -21.16
CA GLY A 616 15.22 -23.88 -22.56
C GLY A 616 14.09 -23.49 -23.50
N GLY A 617 14.35 -22.52 -24.38
CA GLY A 617 13.38 -22.06 -25.37
C GLY A 617 13.77 -20.76 -26.11
N GLY A 618 14.74 -19.99 -25.62
CA GLY A 618 15.22 -18.77 -26.28
C GLY A 618 16.74 -18.77 -26.42
N ASP A 619 17.32 -19.59 -27.30
CA ASP A 619 18.76 -19.62 -27.67
C ASP A 619 19.76 -19.44 -26.51
N GLY A 620 19.65 -20.24 -25.44
CA GLY A 620 20.55 -20.17 -24.27
C GLY A 620 20.06 -19.27 -23.13
N HIS A 621 18.85 -18.72 -23.25
CA HIS A 621 18.16 -17.97 -22.21
C HIS A 621 16.78 -18.58 -21.90
N SER A 622 16.26 -18.28 -20.71
CA SER A 622 14.85 -18.55 -20.39
C SER A 622 13.92 -17.69 -21.27
N VAL A 623 12.65 -18.09 -21.40
CA VAL A 623 11.66 -17.34 -22.21
C VAL A 623 11.48 -15.92 -21.67
N PHE A 624 11.33 -15.78 -20.35
CA PHE A 624 11.16 -14.49 -19.69
C PHE A 624 12.44 -13.64 -19.76
N SER A 625 13.60 -14.22 -19.46
CA SER A 625 14.86 -13.49 -19.45
C SER A 625 15.26 -13.01 -20.84
N ARG A 626 15.02 -13.83 -21.87
CA ARG A 626 15.19 -13.40 -23.26
C ARG A 626 14.31 -12.21 -23.60
N ALA A 627 13.03 -12.25 -23.23
CA ALA A 627 12.11 -11.15 -23.47
C ALA A 627 12.57 -9.87 -22.74
N PHE A 628 12.97 -9.98 -21.47
CA PHE A 628 13.48 -8.86 -20.68
C PHE A 628 14.74 -8.23 -21.27
N ILE A 629 15.74 -9.05 -21.63
CA ILE A 629 16.99 -8.59 -22.26
C ILE A 629 16.72 -7.91 -23.60
N GLU A 630 15.88 -8.50 -24.45
CA GLU A 630 15.50 -7.92 -25.75
C GLU A 630 14.81 -6.56 -25.58
N THR A 631 13.86 -6.46 -24.64
CA THR A 631 13.18 -5.20 -24.31
C THR A 631 14.18 -4.13 -23.89
N LEU A 632 15.06 -4.42 -22.92
CA LEU A 632 16.09 -3.47 -22.48
C LEU A 632 17.04 -3.07 -23.61
N ARG A 633 17.36 -3.99 -24.52
CA ARG A 633 18.23 -3.74 -25.66
C ARG A 633 17.58 -2.80 -26.68
N SER A 634 16.26 -2.86 -26.89
CA SER A 634 15.52 -1.92 -27.74
C SER A 634 15.15 -0.61 -27.05
N SER A 635 15.08 -0.60 -25.71
CA SER A 635 14.70 0.56 -24.90
C SER A 635 15.70 1.72 -24.99
N ASN A 636 15.26 2.90 -25.41
CA ASN A 636 16.09 4.11 -25.49
C ASN A 636 15.46 5.28 -24.69
N GLY A 637 16.27 6.25 -24.28
CA GLY A 637 15.83 7.39 -23.47
C GLY A 637 15.47 7.02 -22.02
N ILE A 638 14.53 7.75 -21.43
CA ILE A 638 13.97 7.44 -20.10
C ILE A 638 12.70 6.61 -20.30
N ILE A 639 12.63 5.44 -19.67
CA ILE A 639 11.51 4.49 -19.76
C ILE A 639 11.16 4.00 -18.36
N GLU A 640 9.87 3.99 -18.01
CA GLU A 640 9.39 3.44 -16.76
C GLU A 640 9.35 1.91 -16.74
N GLY A 641 9.53 1.31 -15.55
CA GLY A 641 9.49 -0.12 -15.32
C GLY A 641 8.18 -0.76 -15.78
N HIS A 642 7.05 -0.05 -15.66
CA HIS A 642 5.77 -0.53 -16.19
C HIS A 642 5.76 -0.68 -17.72
N SER A 643 6.40 0.21 -18.46
CA SER A 643 6.51 0.11 -19.91
C SER A 643 7.45 -1.01 -20.34
N ILE A 644 8.54 -1.23 -19.59
CA ILE A 644 9.36 -2.45 -19.74
C ILE A 644 8.49 -3.69 -19.54
N TYR A 645 7.70 -3.75 -18.47
CA TYR A 645 6.80 -4.87 -18.20
C TYR A 645 5.82 -5.14 -19.36
N ARG A 646 5.15 -4.12 -19.90
CA ARG A 646 4.16 -4.31 -20.99
C ARG A 646 4.79 -4.99 -22.20
N GLU A 647 6.00 -4.56 -22.55
CA GLU A 647 6.71 -5.12 -23.69
C GLU A 647 7.23 -6.54 -23.39
N VAL A 648 7.71 -6.78 -22.18
CA VAL A 648 8.09 -8.15 -21.74
C VAL A 648 6.89 -9.08 -21.76
N LEU A 649 5.73 -8.65 -21.26
CA LEU A 649 4.49 -9.43 -21.30
C LEU A 649 4.12 -9.81 -22.74
N SER A 650 4.13 -8.84 -23.66
CA SER A 650 3.86 -9.06 -25.09
C SER A 650 4.81 -10.09 -25.71
N ARG A 651 6.12 -9.96 -25.44
CA ARG A 651 7.16 -10.87 -25.93
C ARG A 651 7.08 -12.27 -25.32
N VAL A 652 6.80 -12.37 -24.02
CA VAL A 652 6.61 -13.66 -23.34
C VAL A 652 5.36 -14.34 -23.87
N GLN A 653 4.23 -13.63 -24.02
CA GLN A 653 3.00 -14.22 -24.54
C GLN A 653 3.17 -14.77 -25.95
N SER A 654 3.80 -14.02 -26.87
CA SER A 654 4.03 -14.49 -28.23
C SER A 654 4.92 -15.74 -28.29
N LYS A 655 5.98 -15.82 -27.47
CA LYS A 655 6.87 -17.00 -27.40
C LYS A 655 6.24 -18.16 -26.63
N ALA A 656 5.51 -17.90 -25.55
CA ALA A 656 4.87 -18.92 -24.71
C ALA A 656 3.72 -19.62 -25.45
N GLN A 657 2.96 -18.89 -26.27
CA GLN A 657 1.96 -19.46 -27.19
C GLN A 657 2.62 -20.39 -28.23
N ALA A 658 3.76 -20.00 -28.80
CA ALA A 658 4.50 -20.84 -29.75
C ALA A 658 5.05 -22.13 -29.12
N LEU A 659 5.34 -22.11 -27.82
CA LEU A 659 5.87 -23.24 -27.06
C LEU A 659 4.80 -24.04 -26.28
N ASN A 660 3.53 -23.64 -26.36
CA ASN A 660 2.40 -24.22 -25.63
C ASN A 660 2.62 -24.30 -24.11
N VAL A 661 3.19 -23.24 -23.52
CA VAL A 661 3.41 -23.12 -22.07
C VAL A 661 2.69 -21.90 -21.53
N LEU A 662 2.09 -22.01 -20.35
CA LEU A 662 1.44 -20.90 -19.66
C LEU A 662 2.45 -20.14 -18.82
N GLN A 663 2.88 -18.98 -19.31
CA GLN A 663 3.72 -18.04 -18.57
C GLN A 663 3.17 -16.62 -18.76
N VAL A 664 2.81 -15.96 -17.66
CA VAL A 664 2.20 -14.62 -17.68
C VAL A 664 2.93 -13.74 -16.69
N PRO A 665 3.90 -12.94 -17.16
CA PRO A 665 4.64 -12.02 -16.29
C PRO A 665 3.72 -11.09 -15.50
N GLU A 666 4.18 -10.69 -14.32
CA GLU A 666 3.45 -9.76 -13.46
C GLU A 666 4.34 -8.59 -13.03
N TYR A 667 3.76 -7.39 -12.98
CA TYR A 667 4.42 -6.19 -12.46
C TYR A 667 3.60 -5.53 -11.37
N ALA A 668 4.20 -5.33 -10.20
CA ALA A 668 3.51 -4.77 -9.05
C ALA A 668 4.44 -4.15 -8.01
N PRO A 669 3.91 -3.30 -7.12
CA PRO A 669 4.60 -2.90 -5.90
C PRO A 669 4.96 -4.10 -5.03
N ALA A 670 6.20 -4.19 -4.56
CA ALA A 670 6.61 -5.22 -3.61
C ALA A 670 5.88 -5.03 -2.28
N ARG A 671 4.99 -5.97 -1.91
CA ARG A 671 4.27 -5.88 -0.62
C ARG A 671 5.24 -5.79 0.55
N TYR A 672 4.92 -4.87 1.46
CA TYR A 672 5.61 -4.64 2.73
C TYR A 672 7.07 -4.20 2.63
N ALA A 673 7.54 -3.89 1.42
CA ALA A 673 8.89 -3.41 1.15
C ALA A 673 9.05 -1.89 1.29
N GLY A 674 8.02 -1.18 1.78
CA GLY A 674 8.01 0.29 1.88
C GLY A 674 7.94 0.99 0.53
N HIS A 675 7.12 0.45 -0.38
CA HIS A 675 6.71 1.15 -1.58
C HIS A 675 5.87 2.37 -1.19
N GLU A 676 6.12 3.51 -1.83
CA GLU A 676 5.28 4.71 -1.75
C GLU A 676 4.62 4.91 -3.11
N ALA A 677 4.76 6.06 -3.75
CA ALA A 677 4.13 6.32 -5.05
C ALA A 677 5.14 6.24 -6.21
N GLY A 678 6.41 5.94 -5.93
CA GLY A 678 7.47 6.04 -6.92
C GLY A 678 7.42 4.96 -8.00
N GLU A 679 8.15 5.21 -9.08
CA GLU A 679 8.34 4.28 -10.19
C GLU A 679 9.84 4.06 -10.44
N PHE A 680 10.21 2.87 -10.93
CA PHE A 680 11.57 2.61 -11.35
C PHE A 680 11.77 3.09 -12.78
N PHE A 681 12.81 3.88 -13.02
CA PHE A 681 13.13 4.40 -14.35
C PHE A 681 14.42 3.76 -14.87
N PHE A 682 14.40 3.38 -16.14
CA PHE A 682 15.58 3.07 -16.90
C PHE A 682 15.98 4.31 -17.69
N SER A 683 17.25 4.69 -17.66
CA SER A 683 17.76 5.83 -18.43
C SER A 683 18.94 5.38 -19.28
N SER A 684 18.74 5.30 -20.59
CA SER A 684 19.84 5.11 -21.54
C SER A 684 20.27 6.49 -22.02
N GLY A 685 21.33 7.02 -21.43
CA GLY A 685 21.85 8.35 -21.74
C GLY A 685 23.27 8.47 -21.23
N THR A 686 24.19 8.70 -22.16
CA THR A 686 25.64 8.68 -22.03
C THR A 686 26.14 9.37 -20.75
N THR A 687 26.63 8.60 -19.79
CA THR A 687 27.70 9.11 -18.90
C THR A 687 29.01 8.72 -19.58
N ILE A 688 29.55 9.66 -20.36
CA ILE A 688 30.95 10.13 -20.41
C ILE A 688 30.88 11.48 -21.14
#